data_AF-A0A8H7G8E3-F1
#
_entry.id   AF-A0A8H7G8E3-F1
#
_cell.length_a   1.000
_cell.length_b   1.000
_cell.length_c   1.000
_cell.angle_alpha   90.00
_cell.angle_beta   90.00
_cell.angle_gamma   90.00
#
_symmetry.space_group_name_H-M   'P 1'
#
loop_
_entity.id
_entity.type
_entity.pdbx_description
1 polymer ?
#
loop_
_entity_poly.entity_id
_entity_poly.type
_entity_poly.pdbx_seq_one_letter_code
_entity_poly.pdbx_strand_id
1 'polypeptide(L)'
;MKVTRHHSRAYENSTVAEGNLWAFGWSHNGRQLLSVKNILWNQDDVEKEVVLDIGEPIHATLSLLSEVQVLVTSCYKTSLYEIPPLQNISPGQNSPVIKQEPIWTHTYQDKYNYPPVGPVCWDAVSGRHESPLAMLTGTTLRFFRPAPARTPTQPPSMDSFLVRLYSTAATEARPALSDRRAIWSAEGRLFVAAFPVRAGGLAGRLRLGGAVAEVMHVANVELPAGAVDGQIQDLSWDEAAGRLCLRDLGTRRLLLNVDEHDQAGSETVFGRALPSLGSLAPRSEFVTGTMPTVLDLNTDIWLAVSLLLPVDDLARLQATCRHLRAVLSLDYVWRAVLKDIRTVVADPDDAPHALSSSELQHRAMRAARIERYWGQPAVVVAQSSIRTMHISTGHTVSTIIEARLVKGGQWIVLLSEEGALCLRSTQGREWRAEELSFASPDDSGVEMTLSLSAGTRKETLVLLRRSSWDAAGPGSPSTTIAIYLVETNVPEPRFRLLTKVTRHHSRAYENSVVAEGNLWAFGWAQDGRQLLSVKNILWTQDDVEKEVLLDIGEPIHPESDTDAYIQASLSLLSETRVLVTSCYKCSCYEIPPLQAVPPGQQAPIIRQEPIWTTSYQDKYNYPPVGPVCWDAASGRHECRLAMLTGTTLRFFTPAPEPSMSSSWIRTYSPAAMEARPALSDRRVLWSAGHRLFVCTFPMPPGGERGWLRLGAAQTEAEEVRVASVALPRAAVDGKIVDLSWDEAAGRLCLLVESVLRSLSITIIDTAVI
;
A
#
# COMPACT_ATOMS: atom_id res chain seq x y z
N MET A 1 26.02 -27.29 13.78
CA MET A 1 26.34 -26.37 14.90
C MET A 1 25.09 -25.56 15.22
N LYS A 2 24.64 -25.49 16.49
CA LYS A 2 23.51 -24.64 16.92
C LYS A 2 24.07 -23.61 17.90
N VAL A 3 24.13 -22.35 17.50
CA VAL A 3 24.62 -21.26 18.35
C VAL A 3 23.42 -20.45 18.81
N THR A 4 23.18 -20.43 20.12
CA THR A 4 22.12 -19.64 20.74
C THR A 4 22.77 -18.65 21.68
N ARG A 5 22.73 -17.36 21.33
CA ARG A 5 23.14 -16.26 22.20
C ARG A 5 21.96 -15.33 22.44
N HIS A 6 21.65 -15.02 23.69
CA HIS A 6 20.58 -14.11 24.08
C HIS A 6 21.12 -12.68 24.11
N HIS A 7 20.76 -11.87 23.11
CA HIS A 7 21.18 -10.46 23.00
C HIS A 7 20.01 -9.57 22.62
N SER A 8 20.07 -8.30 23.03
CA SER A 8 19.00 -7.33 22.82
C SER A 8 18.78 -6.94 21.35
N ARG A 9 19.82 -6.98 20.49
CA ARG A 9 19.75 -6.78 19.03
C ARG A 9 20.94 -7.42 18.28
N ALA A 10 20.68 -8.24 17.25
CA ALA A 10 21.64 -8.62 16.21
C ALA A 10 21.49 -7.68 15.00
N TYR A 11 22.54 -7.42 14.19
CA TYR A 11 22.36 -6.55 13.01
C TYR A 11 21.62 -7.29 11.89
N GLU A 12 20.79 -6.59 11.12
CA GLU A 12 20.21 -7.15 9.88
C GLU A 12 21.35 -7.45 8.89
N ASN A 13 21.36 -8.65 8.28
CA ASN A 13 22.46 -9.18 7.42
C ASN A 13 23.84 -9.28 8.10
N SER A 14 23.88 -9.41 9.43
CA SER A 14 25.13 -9.47 10.20
C SER A 14 25.82 -10.82 10.24
N THR A 15 25.43 -11.79 9.42
CA THR A 15 26.00 -13.15 9.47
C THR A 15 26.52 -13.54 8.09
N VAL A 16 27.79 -13.93 8.00
CA VAL A 16 28.41 -14.42 6.77
C VAL A 16 29.20 -15.70 7.07
N ALA A 17 29.11 -16.67 6.16
CA ALA A 17 29.87 -17.93 6.23
C ALA A 17 30.60 -18.13 4.89
N GLU A 18 31.93 -18.06 4.91
CA GLU A 18 32.78 -18.15 3.72
C GLU A 18 34.02 -18.98 4.06
N GLY A 19 34.34 -19.95 3.19
CA GLY A 19 35.41 -20.91 3.45
C GLY A 19 35.19 -21.70 4.73
N ASN A 20 36.21 -21.68 5.61
CA ASN A 20 36.17 -22.34 6.92
C ASN A 20 35.77 -21.39 8.06
N LEU A 21 35.29 -20.18 7.75
CA LEU A 21 35.00 -19.15 8.73
C LEU A 21 33.51 -18.77 8.72
N TRP A 22 33.02 -18.47 9.91
CA TRP A 22 31.70 -17.91 10.14
C TRP A 22 31.83 -16.67 11.00
N ALA A 23 31.35 -15.52 10.50
CA ALA A 23 31.40 -14.26 11.20
C ALA A 23 30.01 -13.74 11.50
N PHE A 24 29.82 -13.17 12.69
CA PHE A 24 28.60 -12.47 13.03
C PHE A 24 28.78 -11.26 13.94
N GLY A 25 27.93 -10.24 13.75
CA GLY A 25 27.97 -9.00 14.52
C GLY A 25 26.82 -8.87 15.53
N TRP A 26 27.11 -8.35 16.73
CA TRP A 26 26.09 -8.03 17.74
C TRP A 26 26.50 -6.87 18.64
N SER A 27 25.52 -6.28 19.33
CA SER A 27 25.76 -5.22 20.31
C SER A 27 25.80 -5.78 21.74
N HIS A 28 26.75 -5.32 22.56
CA HIS A 28 26.83 -5.64 23.98
C HIS A 28 27.33 -4.44 24.79
N ASN A 29 26.54 -3.99 25.77
CA ASN A 29 26.86 -2.83 26.62
C ASN A 29 27.28 -1.57 25.84
N GLY A 30 26.57 -1.27 24.75
CA GLY A 30 26.84 -0.13 23.87
C GLY A 30 28.02 -0.32 22.91
N ARG A 31 28.76 -1.43 22.97
CA ARG A 31 29.85 -1.76 22.05
C ARG A 31 29.35 -2.60 20.89
N GLN A 32 29.92 -2.39 19.70
CA GLN A 32 29.67 -3.21 18.53
C GLN A 32 30.75 -4.30 18.46
N LEU A 33 30.33 -5.56 18.61
CA LEU A 33 31.23 -6.72 18.63
C LEU A 33 31.06 -7.54 17.34
N LEU A 34 32.17 -8.12 16.89
CA LEU A 34 32.26 -9.01 15.73
C LEU A 34 32.93 -10.32 16.16
N SER A 35 32.19 -11.43 16.15
CA SER A 35 32.73 -12.78 16.34
C SER A 35 33.16 -13.29 14.98
N VAL A 36 34.33 -13.90 14.93
CA VAL A 36 34.73 -14.79 13.84
C VAL A 36 35.03 -16.15 14.43
N LYS A 37 34.44 -17.21 13.88
CA LYS A 37 34.59 -18.60 14.30
C LYS A 37 35.06 -19.48 13.15
N ASN A 38 35.70 -20.59 13.47
CA ASN A 38 35.84 -21.67 12.49
C ASN A 38 34.53 -22.46 12.35
N ILE A 39 34.27 -22.96 11.15
CA ILE A 39 33.20 -23.92 10.87
C ILE A 39 33.74 -25.31 11.19
N LEU A 40 33.02 -26.03 12.05
CA LEU A 40 33.34 -27.41 12.42
C LEU A 40 32.74 -28.37 11.39
N TRP A 41 33.59 -29.08 10.65
CA TRP A 41 33.19 -30.05 9.64
C TRP A 41 33.11 -31.47 10.22
N ASN A 42 33.92 -31.75 11.25
CA ASN A 42 34.01 -33.04 11.94
C ASN A 42 33.67 -32.90 13.43
N GLN A 43 33.29 -34.03 14.06
CA GLN A 43 32.98 -34.08 15.50
C GLN A 43 34.20 -33.80 16.39
N ASP A 44 35.41 -34.06 15.88
CA ASP A 44 36.66 -33.86 16.60
C ASP A 44 37.25 -32.44 16.41
N ASP A 45 36.62 -31.59 15.59
CA ASP A 45 37.10 -30.23 15.37
C ASP A 45 36.89 -29.39 16.63
N VAL A 46 37.95 -28.69 17.04
CA VAL A 46 37.91 -27.78 18.20
C VAL A 46 37.32 -26.44 17.77
N GLU A 47 36.31 -25.95 18.50
CA GLU A 47 35.75 -24.62 18.29
C GLU A 47 36.79 -23.56 18.62
N LYS A 48 37.02 -22.65 17.67
CA LYS A 48 37.89 -21.50 17.80
C LYS A 48 37.11 -20.23 17.49
N GLU A 49 37.26 -19.20 18.31
CA GLU A 49 36.63 -17.88 18.11
C GLU A 49 37.61 -16.77 18.44
N VAL A 50 37.43 -15.65 17.78
CA VAL A 50 37.94 -14.35 18.21
C VAL A 50 36.78 -13.36 18.22
N VAL A 51 36.74 -12.49 19.22
CA VAL A 51 35.74 -11.42 19.32
C VAL A 51 36.45 -10.08 19.19
N LEU A 52 36.07 -9.31 18.19
CA LEU A 52 36.63 -7.99 17.90
C LEU A 52 35.67 -6.91 18.39
N ASP A 53 36.17 -5.97 19.18
CA ASP A 53 35.49 -4.70 19.47
C ASP A 53 35.83 -3.73 18.33
N ILE A 54 34.88 -3.59 17.40
CA ILE A 54 35.05 -2.81 16.17
C ILE A 54 34.65 -1.34 16.34
N GLY A 55 34.20 -0.95 17.54
CA GLY A 55 33.78 0.41 17.88
C GLY A 55 32.40 0.74 17.33
N GLU A 56 32.34 1.42 16.18
CA GLU A 56 31.10 1.71 15.44
C GLU A 56 31.13 0.95 14.11
N PRO A 57 30.09 0.18 13.74
CA PRO A 57 28.82 0.81 13.34
C PRO A 57 27.54 0.05 13.74
N ILE A 58 26.51 0.84 14.06
CA ILE A 58 25.12 0.41 14.07
C ILE A 58 24.74 0.16 12.59
N HIS A 59 24.35 -1.08 12.23
CA HIS A 59 23.89 -1.51 10.90
C HIS A 59 25.00 -1.71 9.83
N ALA A 60 25.63 -2.89 9.81
CA ALA A 60 26.70 -3.22 8.86
C ALA A 60 26.55 -4.60 8.19
N THR A 61 26.98 -4.69 6.93
CA THR A 61 27.18 -5.93 6.16
C THR A 61 28.60 -6.44 6.36
N LEU A 62 28.77 -7.75 6.54
CA LEU A 62 30.06 -8.42 6.73
C LEU A 62 30.47 -9.22 5.49
N SER A 63 31.76 -9.22 5.15
CA SER A 63 32.34 -10.04 4.07
C SER A 63 33.72 -10.56 4.50
N LEU A 64 33.99 -11.86 4.37
CA LEU A 64 35.25 -12.47 4.79
C LEU A 64 36.21 -12.59 3.60
N LEU A 65 37.15 -11.65 3.48
CA LEU A 65 38.02 -11.58 2.30
C LEU A 65 39.16 -12.62 2.31
N SER A 66 39.56 -13.08 3.49
CA SER A 66 40.55 -14.14 3.68
C SER A 66 40.47 -14.66 5.13
N GLU A 67 41.27 -15.67 5.47
CA GLU A 67 41.28 -16.23 6.84
C GLU A 67 41.73 -15.21 7.89
N VAL A 68 42.37 -14.14 7.44
CA VAL A 68 42.96 -13.09 8.26
C VAL A 68 42.31 -11.73 8.05
N GLN A 69 41.25 -11.61 7.23
CA GLN A 69 40.63 -10.31 6.92
C GLN A 69 39.12 -10.36 6.82
N VAL A 70 38.47 -9.41 7.49
CA VAL A 70 37.03 -9.18 7.43
C VAL A 70 36.74 -7.74 7.04
N LEU A 71 35.87 -7.55 6.05
CA LEU A 71 35.38 -6.25 5.64
C LEU A 71 34.03 -5.99 6.31
N VAL A 72 33.93 -4.84 6.97
CA VAL A 72 32.73 -4.36 7.63
C VAL A 72 32.25 -3.10 6.91
N THR A 73 31.04 -3.14 6.37
CA THR A 73 30.47 -2.06 5.57
C THR A 73 29.19 -1.55 6.23
N SER A 74 29.18 -0.29 6.67
CA SER A 74 27.96 0.42 7.12
C SER A 74 27.33 1.25 5.99
N CYS A 75 26.37 2.12 6.27
CA CYS A 75 25.83 3.05 5.27
C CYS A 75 26.69 4.31 5.03
N TYR A 76 27.76 4.52 5.79
CA TYR A 76 28.63 5.70 5.69
C TYR A 76 30.13 5.38 5.69
N LYS A 77 30.50 4.12 5.95
CA LYS A 77 31.89 3.73 6.16
C LYS A 77 32.11 2.26 5.80
N THR A 78 33.23 1.97 5.16
CA THR A 78 33.73 0.61 4.95
C THR A 78 35.09 0.49 5.60
N SER A 79 35.26 -0.52 6.45
CA SER A 79 36.47 -0.75 7.21
C SER A 79 36.94 -2.19 7.07
N LEU A 80 38.22 -2.37 6.78
CA LEU A 80 38.88 -3.67 6.74
C LEU A 80 39.54 -3.91 8.10
N TYR A 81 39.26 -5.06 8.71
CA TYR A 81 39.86 -5.49 9.95
C TYR A 81 40.70 -6.74 9.70
N GLU A 82 41.83 -6.83 10.41
CA GLU A 82 42.61 -8.06 10.50
C GLU A 82 41.95 -8.99 11.53
N ILE A 83 41.82 -10.28 11.18
CA ILE A 83 41.31 -11.33 12.06
C ILE A 83 42.52 -11.94 12.77
N PRO A 84 42.65 -11.75 14.10
CA PRO A 84 43.71 -12.39 14.87
C PRO A 84 43.56 -13.92 14.84
N PRO A 85 44.64 -14.68 15.13
CA PRO A 85 44.56 -16.14 15.21
C PRO A 85 43.43 -16.59 16.13
N LEU A 86 42.53 -17.45 15.62
CA LEU A 86 41.40 -17.95 16.38
C LEU A 86 41.89 -18.75 17.60
N GLN A 87 41.28 -18.50 18.76
CA GLN A 87 41.64 -19.17 20.01
C GLN A 87 40.68 -20.32 20.31
N ASN A 88 41.21 -21.45 20.77
CA ASN A 88 40.38 -22.58 21.21
C ASN A 88 39.44 -22.14 22.34
N ILE A 89 38.16 -22.49 22.23
CA ILE A 89 37.15 -22.19 23.24
C ILE A 89 36.72 -23.48 23.91
N SER A 90 36.78 -23.51 25.24
CA SER A 90 36.12 -24.58 26.00
C SER A 90 34.62 -24.29 26.08
N PRO A 91 33.73 -25.31 26.03
CA PRO A 91 32.29 -25.11 26.16
C PRO A 91 31.93 -24.23 27.37
N GLY A 92 31.23 -23.12 27.14
CA GLY A 92 30.82 -22.16 28.17
C GLY A 92 31.82 -21.05 28.50
N GLN A 93 33.03 -21.06 27.92
CA GLN A 93 33.98 -19.96 28.07
C GLN A 93 33.71 -18.86 27.03
N ASN A 94 33.71 -17.61 27.46
CA ASN A 94 33.65 -16.47 26.55
C ASN A 94 35.05 -16.16 26.01
N SER A 95 35.17 -15.98 24.70
CA SER A 95 36.41 -15.52 24.07
C SER A 95 36.75 -14.10 24.53
N PRO A 96 38.05 -13.78 24.71
CA PRO A 96 38.46 -12.43 25.06
C PRO A 96 38.08 -11.44 23.95
N VAL A 97 37.57 -10.27 24.36
CA VAL A 97 37.24 -9.19 23.43
C VAL A 97 38.52 -8.40 23.13
N ILE A 98 38.96 -8.43 21.89
CA ILE A 98 40.14 -7.73 21.40
C ILE A 98 39.69 -6.41 20.76
N LYS A 99 40.18 -5.29 21.27
CA LYS A 99 39.98 -3.99 20.61
C LYS A 99 40.85 -3.94 19.36
N GLN A 100 40.22 -3.89 18.20
CA GLN A 100 40.91 -3.92 16.91
C GLN A 100 40.64 -2.61 16.16
N GLU A 101 41.70 -1.89 15.80
CA GLU A 101 41.58 -0.75 14.89
C GLU A 101 41.52 -1.26 13.44
N PRO A 102 40.74 -0.61 12.56
CA PRO A 102 40.67 -1.02 11.18
C PRO A 102 42.01 -0.75 10.47
N ILE A 103 42.54 -1.77 9.79
CA ILE A 103 43.77 -1.64 9.00
C ILE A 103 43.58 -0.76 7.77
N TRP A 104 42.34 -0.61 7.31
CA TRP A 104 41.95 0.32 6.27
C TRP A 104 40.52 0.82 6.48
N THR A 105 40.26 2.08 6.17
CA THR A 105 38.92 2.68 6.27
C THR A 105 38.67 3.62 5.11
N HIS A 106 37.46 3.55 4.55
CA HIS A 106 36.95 4.49 3.58
C HIS A 106 35.57 5.00 3.99
N THR A 107 35.44 6.31 4.13
CA THR A 107 34.20 6.98 4.53
C THR A 107 33.53 7.61 3.31
N TYR A 108 32.20 7.56 3.25
CA TYR A 108 31.41 8.13 2.18
C TYR A 108 30.27 9.00 2.73
N GLN A 109 29.83 9.98 1.94
CA GLN A 109 28.82 10.97 2.32
C GLN A 109 27.42 10.62 1.79
N ASP A 110 27.07 9.32 1.72
CA ASP A 110 25.76 8.89 1.23
C ASP A 110 24.79 8.75 2.42
N LYS A 111 23.63 9.42 2.34
CA LYS A 111 22.74 9.60 3.50
C LYS A 111 21.66 8.53 3.72
N TYR A 112 21.47 7.53 2.85
CA TYR A 112 20.36 6.58 3.02
C TYR A 112 20.64 5.17 2.46
N ASN A 113 20.13 4.16 3.20
CA ASN A 113 20.01 2.72 2.94
C ASN A 113 21.27 1.83 3.03
N TYR A 114 21.03 0.56 3.40
CA TYR A 114 22.01 -0.52 3.54
C TYR A 114 22.63 -0.88 2.17
N PRO A 115 23.95 -0.85 2.00
CA PRO A 115 24.57 -1.23 0.74
C PRO A 115 24.55 -2.76 0.59
N PRO A 116 23.89 -3.31 -0.44
CA PRO A 116 24.11 -4.70 -0.82
C PRO A 116 25.56 -4.86 -1.27
N VAL A 117 26.21 -5.89 -0.73
CA VAL A 117 27.58 -6.29 -1.07
C VAL A 117 27.49 -7.58 -1.88
N GLY A 118 28.29 -7.69 -2.93
CA GLY A 118 28.32 -8.87 -3.79
C GLY A 118 28.91 -10.09 -3.08
N PRO A 119 28.64 -11.31 -3.59
CA PRO A 119 29.23 -12.51 -3.05
C PRO A 119 30.76 -12.45 -3.17
N VAL A 120 31.43 -12.96 -2.14
CA VAL A 120 32.89 -13.08 -2.09
C VAL A 120 33.27 -14.44 -2.69
N CYS A 121 34.08 -14.46 -3.75
CA CYS A 121 34.61 -15.70 -4.31
C CYS A 121 35.93 -16.10 -3.64
N TRP A 122 35.82 -17.09 -2.77
CA TRP A 122 36.95 -17.66 -2.05
C TRP A 122 37.65 -18.75 -2.87
N ASP A 123 38.94 -18.56 -3.18
CA ASP A 123 39.75 -19.65 -3.69
C ASP A 123 40.30 -20.49 -2.53
N ALA A 124 39.88 -21.75 -2.47
CA ALA A 124 40.29 -22.70 -1.46
C ALA A 124 41.81 -22.99 -1.50
N VAL A 125 42.47 -22.81 -2.64
CA VAL A 125 43.91 -23.08 -2.80
C VAL A 125 44.76 -21.93 -2.29
N SER A 126 44.40 -20.69 -2.63
CA SER A 126 45.14 -19.50 -2.19
C SER A 126 44.69 -18.96 -0.82
N GLY A 127 43.53 -19.38 -0.32
CA GLY A 127 42.94 -18.88 0.92
C GLY A 127 42.56 -17.40 0.85
N ARG A 128 42.31 -16.89 -0.37
CA ARG A 128 42.09 -15.47 -0.65
C ARG A 128 40.90 -15.26 -1.57
N HIS A 129 40.31 -14.08 -1.46
CA HIS A 129 39.34 -13.57 -2.42
C HIS A 129 39.99 -13.27 -3.78
N GLU A 130 39.48 -13.86 -4.87
CA GLU A 130 40.08 -13.72 -6.22
C GLU A 130 39.48 -12.59 -7.06
N SER A 131 38.24 -12.16 -6.76
CA SER A 131 37.51 -11.17 -7.54
C SER A 131 37.48 -9.78 -6.87
N PRO A 132 37.15 -8.71 -7.61
CA PRO A 132 36.80 -7.43 -6.99
C PRO A 132 35.47 -7.56 -6.23
N LEU A 133 35.40 -7.00 -5.03
CA LEU A 133 34.15 -6.92 -4.29
C LEU A 133 33.32 -5.74 -4.81
N ALA A 134 32.15 -6.03 -5.36
CA ALA A 134 31.19 -5.01 -5.80
C ALA A 134 30.27 -4.60 -4.64
N MET A 135 30.03 -3.31 -4.49
CA MET A 135 29.19 -2.77 -3.42
C MET A 135 28.39 -1.58 -3.93
N LEU A 136 27.08 -1.56 -3.71
CA LEU A 136 26.24 -0.44 -4.11
C LEU A 136 25.96 0.47 -2.91
N THR A 137 26.54 1.67 -2.86
CA THR A 137 26.27 2.68 -1.82
C THR A 137 25.40 3.78 -2.41
N GLY A 138 24.11 3.83 -2.03
CA GLY A 138 23.15 4.76 -2.62
C GLY A 138 23.07 4.56 -4.14
N THR A 139 23.53 5.56 -4.90
CA THR A 139 23.59 5.53 -6.37
C THR A 139 24.98 5.21 -6.93
N THR A 140 25.94 4.80 -6.09
CA THR A 140 27.33 4.55 -6.53
C THR A 140 27.68 3.09 -6.43
N LEU A 141 28.10 2.47 -7.55
CA LEU A 141 28.69 1.15 -7.55
C LEU A 141 30.20 1.28 -7.31
N ARG A 142 30.66 0.75 -6.17
CA ARG A 142 32.04 0.78 -5.71
C ARG A 142 32.64 -0.61 -5.85
N PHE A 143 33.91 -0.64 -6.26
CA PHE A 143 34.68 -1.86 -6.32
C PHE A 143 35.85 -1.77 -5.35
N PHE A 144 36.00 -2.82 -4.55
CA PHE A 144 37.15 -2.98 -3.67
C PHE A 144 37.98 -4.14 -4.17
N ARG A 145 39.22 -3.84 -4.53
CA ARG A 145 40.18 -4.85 -4.95
C ARG A 145 41.28 -4.96 -3.89
N PRO A 146 41.54 -6.17 -3.36
CA PRO A 146 42.72 -6.39 -2.55
C PRO A 146 43.96 -6.10 -3.41
N ALA A 147 44.76 -5.10 -3.02
CA ALA A 147 46.03 -4.85 -3.68
C ALA A 147 47.05 -5.89 -3.17
N PRO A 148 47.78 -6.58 -4.05
CA PRO A 148 48.84 -7.46 -3.61
C PRO A 148 49.89 -6.65 -2.84
N ALA A 149 50.28 -7.13 -1.66
CA ALA A 149 51.35 -6.49 -0.87
C ALA A 149 52.61 -6.39 -1.73
N ARG A 150 53.10 -5.17 -2.00
CA ARG A 150 54.28 -4.96 -2.85
C ARG A 150 55.56 -5.43 -2.16
N THR A 151 55.55 -5.51 -0.83
CA THR A 151 56.60 -6.09 0.01
C THR A 151 55.98 -6.81 1.21
N PRO A 152 56.64 -7.81 1.81
CA PRO A 152 56.14 -8.54 2.98
C PRO A 152 55.96 -7.67 4.25
N THR A 153 56.50 -6.44 4.27
CA THR A 153 56.36 -5.49 5.38
C THR A 153 55.32 -4.40 5.12
N GLN A 154 54.77 -4.31 3.90
CA GLN A 154 53.75 -3.31 3.59
C GLN A 154 52.38 -3.85 4.02
N PRO A 155 51.60 -3.11 4.82
CA PRO A 155 50.27 -3.54 5.18
C PRO A 155 49.42 -3.72 3.92
N PRO A 156 48.56 -4.74 3.88
CA PRO A 156 47.65 -4.95 2.76
C PRO A 156 46.80 -3.70 2.55
N SER A 157 46.81 -3.15 1.33
CA SER A 157 45.96 -2.02 0.93
C SER A 157 44.79 -2.50 0.08
N MET A 158 43.67 -1.81 0.17
CA MET A 158 42.55 -1.99 -0.76
C MET A 158 42.61 -0.86 -1.79
N ASP A 159 42.69 -1.22 -3.06
CA ASP A 159 42.47 -0.28 -4.15
C ASP A 159 40.96 -0.17 -4.36
N SER A 160 40.42 1.04 -4.16
CA SER A 160 39.03 1.33 -4.50
C SER A 160 38.98 2.09 -5.82
N PHE A 161 38.18 1.61 -6.77
CA PHE A 161 37.84 2.39 -7.96
C PHE A 161 36.32 2.57 -8.04
N LEU A 162 35.92 3.74 -8.53
CA LEU A 162 34.55 4.22 -8.47
C LEU A 162 33.95 4.20 -9.87
N VAL A 163 32.83 3.50 -10.04
CA VAL A 163 32.02 3.59 -11.25
C VAL A 163 30.79 4.42 -10.89
N ARG A 164 30.79 5.67 -11.34
CA ARG A 164 29.68 6.59 -11.09
C ARG A 164 28.51 6.17 -11.98
N LEU A 165 27.40 5.76 -11.39
CA LEU A 165 26.16 5.57 -12.15
C LEU A 165 25.62 6.95 -12.54
N TYR A 166 25.26 7.11 -13.80
CA TYR A 166 24.53 8.29 -14.26
C TYR A 166 23.11 8.24 -13.70
N SER A 167 22.61 9.41 -13.27
CA SER A 167 21.24 9.68 -12.79
C SER A 167 20.91 9.25 -11.34
N THR A 168 20.26 10.18 -10.63
CA THR A 168 19.88 10.15 -9.21
C THR A 168 18.59 9.36 -8.92
N ALA A 169 18.18 8.43 -9.79
CA ALA A 169 16.97 7.65 -9.57
C ALA A 169 17.24 6.46 -8.64
N ALA A 170 16.34 6.27 -7.67
CA ALA A 170 16.35 5.14 -6.75
C ALA A 170 16.40 3.81 -7.53
N THR A 171 17.27 2.89 -7.10
CA THR A 171 17.27 1.52 -7.64
C THR A 171 15.92 0.86 -7.38
N GLU A 172 15.34 0.27 -8.42
CA GLU A 172 13.99 -0.31 -8.37
C GLU A 172 13.98 -1.71 -7.74
N ALA A 173 15.13 -2.41 -7.79
CA ALA A 173 15.33 -3.78 -7.31
C ALA A 173 16.63 -3.91 -6.51
N ARG A 174 16.74 -4.94 -5.66
CA ARG A 174 18.04 -5.33 -5.11
C ARG A 174 18.97 -5.77 -6.26
N PRO A 175 20.19 -5.24 -6.37
CA PRO A 175 21.12 -5.66 -7.41
C PRO A 175 21.48 -7.14 -7.21
N ALA A 176 21.52 -7.90 -8.31
CA ALA A 176 22.14 -9.21 -8.33
C ALA A 176 23.62 -9.05 -8.60
N LEU A 177 24.44 -9.55 -7.70
CA LEU A 177 25.89 -9.50 -7.82
C LEU A 177 26.39 -10.94 -7.95
N SER A 178 27.25 -11.20 -8.93
CA SER A 178 28.02 -12.42 -9.09
C SER A 178 29.52 -12.10 -9.09
N ASP A 179 30.34 -13.14 -9.16
CA ASP A 179 31.80 -13.05 -9.26
C ASP A 179 32.28 -12.37 -10.55
N ARG A 180 31.44 -12.39 -11.59
CA ARG A 180 31.75 -11.87 -12.93
C ARG A 180 30.84 -10.75 -13.39
N ARG A 181 29.69 -10.54 -12.74
CA ARG A 181 28.68 -9.57 -13.19
C ARG A 181 28.03 -8.83 -12.03
N ALA A 182 27.77 -7.55 -12.22
CA ALA A 182 26.81 -6.80 -11.41
C ALA A 182 25.61 -6.45 -12.28
N ILE A 183 24.42 -6.78 -11.80
CA ILE A 183 23.15 -6.55 -12.50
C ILE A 183 22.26 -5.73 -11.59
N TRP A 184 21.74 -4.61 -12.09
CA TRP A 184 20.79 -3.78 -11.35
C TRP A 184 19.73 -3.19 -12.26
N SER A 185 18.59 -2.83 -11.67
CA SER A 185 17.51 -2.10 -12.35
C SER A 185 17.46 -0.66 -11.87
N ALA A 186 17.40 0.27 -12.82
CA ALA A 186 17.07 1.66 -12.55
C ALA A 186 16.26 2.24 -13.71
N GLU A 187 15.21 2.99 -13.39
CA GLU A 187 14.32 3.65 -14.38
C GLU A 187 13.74 2.68 -15.43
N GLY A 188 13.35 1.46 -15.03
CA GLY A 188 12.82 0.44 -15.93
C GLY A 188 13.84 -0.14 -16.92
N ARG A 189 15.14 0.08 -16.70
CA ARG A 189 16.24 -0.48 -17.51
C ARG A 189 17.10 -1.39 -16.67
N LEU A 190 17.55 -2.48 -17.29
CA LEU A 190 18.48 -3.42 -16.68
C LEU A 190 19.90 -3.11 -17.15
N PHE A 191 20.79 -2.90 -16.20
CA PHE A 191 22.21 -2.67 -16.46
C PHE A 191 22.99 -3.91 -16.06
N VAL A 192 23.94 -4.30 -16.91
CA VAL A 192 24.87 -5.39 -16.63
C VAL A 192 26.28 -4.85 -16.76
N ALA A 193 27.07 -4.97 -15.70
CA ALA A 193 28.48 -4.69 -15.73
C ALA A 193 29.27 -6.00 -15.63
N ALA A 194 30.10 -6.30 -16.61
CA ALA A 194 30.93 -7.50 -16.65
C ALA A 194 32.37 -7.21 -16.22
N PHE A 195 32.97 -8.12 -15.45
CA PHE A 195 34.33 -7.97 -14.91
C PHE A 195 35.33 -8.83 -15.68
N PRO A 196 36.52 -8.29 -16.05
CA PRO A 196 37.57 -9.08 -16.67
C PRO A 196 38.20 -10.03 -15.63
N VAL A 197 38.12 -11.34 -15.88
CA VAL A 197 38.83 -12.37 -15.09
C VAL A 197 40.31 -12.38 -15.48
N ARG A 198 41.22 -12.52 -14.51
CA ARG A 198 42.66 -12.67 -14.78
C ARG A 198 42.88 -13.84 -15.75
N ALA A 199 43.54 -13.56 -16.87
CA ALA A 199 44.06 -14.58 -17.78
C ALA A 199 45.20 -15.36 -17.09
N GLY A 200 44.87 -16.34 -16.25
CA GLY A 200 45.85 -17.10 -15.46
C GLY A 200 45.53 -18.58 -15.21
N GLY A 201 44.30 -19.05 -15.49
CA GLY A 201 43.92 -20.46 -15.34
C GLY A 201 43.76 -21.16 -16.69
N LEU A 202 44.53 -22.21 -16.95
CA LEU A 202 44.47 -23.03 -18.16
C LEU A 202 43.21 -23.93 -18.14
N ALA A 203 42.06 -23.41 -18.59
CA ALA A 203 40.98 -24.21 -19.19
C ALA A 203 40.09 -23.29 -20.04
N GLY A 204 40.18 -23.43 -21.38
CA GLY A 204 39.35 -22.70 -22.35
C GLY A 204 39.95 -21.37 -22.84
N ARG A 205 40.87 -21.43 -23.81
CA ARG A 205 41.38 -20.22 -24.49
C ARG A 205 40.37 -19.72 -25.54
N LEU A 206 39.73 -18.59 -25.27
CA LEU A 206 39.12 -17.72 -26.29
C LEU A 206 40.15 -16.65 -26.70
N ARG A 207 40.52 -16.60 -27.98
CA ARG A 207 41.35 -15.52 -28.54
C ARG A 207 40.43 -14.38 -28.96
N LEU A 208 40.34 -13.33 -28.14
CA LEU A 208 39.85 -12.03 -28.57
C LEU A 208 40.99 -11.30 -29.30
N GLY A 209 40.78 -10.96 -30.58
CA GLY A 209 41.72 -10.16 -31.35
C GLY A 209 41.56 -8.68 -31.05
N GLY A 210 42.65 -8.04 -30.63
CA GLY A 210 42.78 -6.57 -30.60
C GLY A 210 42.66 -5.92 -29.22
N ALA A 211 43.82 -5.49 -28.69
CA ALA A 211 44.04 -4.67 -27.49
C ALA A 211 43.60 -5.27 -26.13
N VAL A 212 44.59 -5.42 -25.24
CA VAL A 212 44.39 -5.65 -23.80
C VAL A 212 43.70 -4.42 -23.22
N ALA A 213 42.37 -4.45 -23.13
CA ALA A 213 41.61 -3.39 -22.47
C ALA A 213 41.37 -3.79 -21.00
N GLU A 214 42.02 -3.08 -20.08
CA GLU A 214 41.69 -3.07 -18.64
C GLU A 214 40.38 -2.30 -18.35
N VAL A 215 39.46 -2.22 -19.33
CA VAL A 215 38.30 -1.34 -19.26
C VAL A 215 37.05 -2.17 -18.95
N MET A 216 36.38 -1.81 -17.87
CA MET A 216 35.11 -2.39 -17.46
C MET A 216 34.01 -2.00 -18.45
N HIS A 217 33.22 -2.97 -18.91
CA HIS A 217 32.11 -2.74 -19.83
C HIS A 217 30.78 -2.75 -19.08
N VAL A 218 30.03 -1.65 -19.18
CA VAL A 218 28.63 -1.55 -18.73
C VAL A 218 27.75 -1.58 -19.96
N ALA A 219 26.90 -2.59 -20.08
CA ALA A 219 25.94 -2.74 -21.16
C ALA A 219 24.52 -2.45 -20.65
N ASN A 220 23.73 -1.75 -21.46
CA ASN A 220 22.29 -1.63 -21.26
C ASN A 220 21.62 -2.85 -21.91
N VAL A 221 20.78 -3.55 -21.16
CA VAL A 221 20.00 -4.67 -21.68
C VAL A 221 18.60 -4.16 -21.97
N GLU A 222 18.26 -4.04 -23.25
CA GLU A 222 16.89 -3.72 -23.66
C GLU A 222 16.00 -4.95 -23.43
N LEU A 223 15.02 -4.80 -22.54
CA LEU A 223 14.00 -5.83 -22.34
C LEU A 223 12.96 -5.70 -23.47
N PRO A 224 12.43 -6.82 -24.01
CA PRO A 224 11.32 -6.77 -24.96
C PRO A 224 10.16 -5.95 -24.38
N ALA A 225 9.50 -5.14 -25.20
CA ALA A 225 8.33 -4.38 -24.77
C ALA A 225 7.26 -5.33 -24.20
N GLY A 226 6.83 -5.11 -22.95
CA GLY A 226 5.89 -5.97 -22.23
C GLY A 226 6.51 -7.17 -21.51
N ALA A 227 7.84 -7.34 -21.50
CA ALA A 227 8.48 -8.42 -20.76
C ALA A 227 8.48 -8.20 -19.25
N VAL A 228 8.43 -6.95 -18.79
CA VAL A 228 8.33 -6.58 -17.38
C VAL A 228 7.38 -5.39 -17.26
N ASP A 229 6.14 -5.64 -16.83
CA ASP A 229 5.09 -4.63 -16.73
C ASP A 229 5.00 -3.97 -15.33
N GLY A 230 5.96 -4.28 -14.42
CA GLY A 230 6.01 -3.78 -13.05
C GLY A 230 7.42 -3.54 -12.52
N GLN A 231 7.55 -3.05 -11.27
CA GLN A 231 8.86 -2.96 -10.61
C GLN A 231 9.46 -4.37 -10.44
N ILE A 232 10.71 -4.52 -10.88
CA ILE A 232 11.51 -5.72 -10.61
C ILE A 232 11.74 -5.79 -9.10
N GLN A 233 11.27 -6.85 -8.43
CA GLN A 233 11.43 -6.97 -6.98
C GLN A 233 12.73 -7.68 -6.60
N ASP A 234 13.10 -8.68 -7.40
CA ASP A 234 14.25 -9.53 -7.13
C ASP A 234 14.98 -9.87 -8.43
N LEU A 235 16.30 -9.88 -8.33
CA LEU A 235 17.22 -10.24 -9.39
C LEU A 235 18.05 -11.41 -8.85
N SER A 236 18.12 -12.50 -9.60
CA SER A 236 19.10 -13.56 -9.31
C SER A 236 19.76 -14.02 -10.60
N TRP A 237 21.06 -14.27 -10.52
CA TRP A 237 21.86 -14.73 -11.66
C TRP A 237 22.31 -16.17 -11.41
N ASP A 238 21.99 -17.07 -12.33
CA ASP A 238 22.47 -18.44 -12.34
C ASP A 238 23.67 -18.54 -13.28
N GLU A 239 24.87 -18.50 -12.71
CA GLU A 239 26.14 -18.56 -13.44
C GLU A 239 26.30 -19.88 -14.20
N ALA A 240 25.82 -21.00 -13.63
CA ALA A 240 25.94 -22.31 -14.26
C ALA A 240 25.02 -22.46 -15.48
N ALA A 241 23.87 -21.80 -15.45
CA ALA A 241 22.90 -21.81 -16.55
C ALA A 241 23.06 -20.63 -17.53
N GLY A 242 23.88 -19.62 -17.20
CA GLY A 242 23.97 -18.37 -17.96
C GLY A 242 22.65 -17.59 -18.01
N ARG A 243 21.84 -17.69 -16.94
CA ARG A 243 20.45 -17.19 -16.92
C ARG A 243 20.27 -16.09 -15.90
N LEU A 244 19.63 -15.01 -16.33
CA LEU A 244 19.09 -14.00 -15.44
C LEU A 244 17.66 -14.37 -15.09
N CYS A 245 17.39 -14.48 -13.80
CA CYS A 245 16.05 -14.66 -13.30
C CYS A 245 15.52 -13.35 -12.72
N LEU A 246 14.42 -12.89 -13.33
CA LEU A 246 13.68 -11.70 -12.92
C LEU A 246 12.41 -12.13 -12.21
N ARG A 247 12.11 -11.51 -11.07
CA ARG A 247 10.81 -11.64 -10.41
C ARG A 247 10.12 -10.30 -10.37
N ASP A 248 8.96 -10.22 -11.01
CA ASP A 248 8.09 -9.04 -10.97
C ASP A 248 7.00 -9.16 -9.88
N LEU A 249 6.30 -8.05 -9.65
CA LEU A 249 5.15 -7.92 -8.73
C LEU A 249 3.99 -8.88 -9.05
N GLY A 250 3.93 -9.46 -10.26
CA GLY A 250 2.87 -10.36 -10.71
C GLY A 250 3.14 -11.84 -10.45
N THR A 251 4.16 -12.19 -9.66
CA THR A 251 4.66 -13.57 -9.42
C THR A 251 5.20 -14.29 -10.66
N ARG A 252 5.37 -13.61 -11.80
CA ARG A 252 5.96 -14.23 -12.98
C ARG A 252 7.47 -14.30 -12.80
N ARG A 253 8.01 -15.52 -12.92
CA ARG A 253 9.44 -15.79 -12.96
C ARG A 253 9.87 -15.75 -14.42
N LEU A 254 10.49 -14.66 -14.86
CA LEU A 254 11.10 -14.61 -16.18
C LEU A 254 12.52 -15.18 -16.09
N LEU A 255 12.80 -16.14 -16.97
CA LEU A 255 14.15 -16.68 -17.18
C LEU A 255 14.65 -16.15 -18.53
N LEU A 256 15.61 -15.25 -18.48
CA LEU A 256 16.28 -14.74 -19.67
C LEU A 256 17.58 -15.52 -19.88
N ASN A 257 17.70 -16.21 -21.01
CA ASN A 257 19.00 -16.67 -21.49
C ASN A 257 19.74 -15.43 -22.00
N VAL A 258 20.87 -15.11 -21.40
CA VAL A 258 21.74 -14.04 -21.90
C VAL A 258 22.78 -14.71 -22.79
N ASP A 259 22.41 -14.99 -24.04
CA ASP A 259 23.35 -15.50 -25.04
C ASP A 259 24.28 -14.38 -25.50
N GLU A 260 25.59 -14.62 -25.46
CA GLU A 260 26.61 -13.72 -26.03
C GLU A 260 26.58 -13.82 -27.56
N HIS A 261 25.61 -13.15 -28.19
CA HIS A 261 25.53 -13.08 -29.65
C HIS A 261 26.02 -11.73 -30.18
N ASP A 262 27.29 -11.71 -30.60
CA ASP A 262 27.82 -10.79 -31.60
C ASP A 262 27.02 -10.97 -32.90
N GLN A 263 26.36 -9.91 -33.38
CA GLN A 263 26.44 -9.49 -34.79
C GLN A 263 25.69 -8.19 -35.11
N ALA A 264 26.35 -7.42 -35.98
CA ALA A 264 25.90 -6.18 -36.57
C ALA A 264 24.82 -6.40 -37.65
N GLY A 265 23.83 -5.51 -37.68
CA GLY A 265 23.05 -5.15 -38.87
C GLY A 265 21.89 -6.08 -39.27
N SER A 266 20.66 -5.58 -39.24
CA SER A 266 19.88 -5.28 -40.46
C SER A 266 18.43 -4.89 -40.11
N GLU A 267 17.90 -3.97 -40.90
CA GLU A 267 16.50 -3.53 -40.93
C GLU A 267 15.54 -4.69 -41.25
N THR A 268 14.30 -4.63 -40.76
CA THR A 268 13.18 -5.22 -41.52
C THR A 268 11.83 -4.57 -41.25
N VAL A 269 11.25 -4.14 -42.37
CA VAL A 269 9.90 -3.67 -42.65
C VAL A 269 8.87 -4.79 -42.46
N PHE A 270 7.69 -4.48 -41.93
CA PHE A 270 6.49 -5.32 -42.13
C PHE A 270 5.25 -4.49 -42.46
N GLY A 271 4.80 -4.62 -43.70
CA GLY A 271 3.41 -4.46 -44.10
C GLY A 271 2.96 -5.73 -44.82
N ARG A 272 1.77 -6.24 -44.49
CA ARG A 272 0.95 -6.99 -45.45
C ARG A 272 -0.51 -7.13 -45.00
N ALA A 273 -1.39 -6.85 -45.97
CA ALA A 273 -2.84 -6.94 -45.92
C ALA A 273 -3.35 -8.38 -46.10
N LEU A 274 -4.54 -8.64 -45.56
CA LEU A 274 -5.33 -9.87 -45.72
C LEU A 274 -6.14 -9.87 -47.04
N PRO A 275 -6.38 -11.03 -47.68
CA PRO A 275 -7.15 -11.12 -48.90
C PRO A 275 -8.66 -11.25 -48.66
N SER A 276 -9.43 -10.70 -49.61
CA SER A 276 -10.87 -10.74 -49.72
C SER A 276 -11.40 -12.15 -50.04
N LEU A 277 -12.41 -12.59 -49.27
CA LEU A 277 -13.16 -13.81 -49.52
C LEU A 277 -14.40 -13.50 -50.39
N GLY A 278 -14.56 -14.32 -51.43
CA GLY A 278 -15.51 -14.16 -52.51
C GLY A 278 -16.98 -14.42 -52.16
N SER A 279 -17.81 -13.76 -52.95
CA SER A 279 -19.25 -13.87 -53.10
C SER A 279 -19.71 -15.29 -53.47
N LEU A 280 -20.63 -15.85 -52.68
CA LEU A 280 -21.54 -16.93 -53.07
C LEU A 280 -22.97 -16.50 -52.71
N ALA A 281 -23.80 -16.32 -53.75
CA ALA A 281 -25.21 -16.00 -53.62
C ALA A 281 -26.03 -17.21 -53.15
N PRO A 282 -27.00 -17.05 -52.22
CA PRO A 282 -27.99 -18.08 -51.97
C PRO A 282 -29.23 -17.88 -52.85
N ARG A 283 -29.69 -18.98 -53.43
CA ARG A 283 -30.96 -19.10 -54.15
C ARG A 283 -32.14 -18.90 -53.18
N SER A 284 -33.08 -18.05 -53.58
CA SER A 284 -34.34 -17.80 -52.90
C SER A 284 -35.38 -18.85 -53.26
N GLU A 285 -35.81 -19.64 -52.28
CA GLU A 285 -37.16 -20.22 -52.26
C GLU A 285 -37.95 -19.54 -51.14
N PHE A 286 -38.96 -18.75 -51.56
CA PHE A 286 -39.87 -18.03 -50.70
C PHE A 286 -40.83 -19.00 -50.01
N VAL A 287 -40.66 -19.19 -48.71
CA VAL A 287 -41.73 -19.62 -47.80
C VAL A 287 -42.38 -18.34 -47.27
N THR A 288 -43.59 -18.02 -47.73
CA THR A 288 -44.40 -16.86 -47.30
C THR A 288 -45.09 -17.09 -45.95
N GLY A 289 -44.36 -17.65 -44.99
CA GLY A 289 -44.69 -17.51 -43.57
C GLY A 289 -43.78 -16.43 -43.02
N THR A 290 -44.30 -15.27 -42.64
CA THR A 290 -43.56 -14.30 -41.83
C THR A 290 -43.18 -15.02 -40.54
N MET A 291 -41.95 -15.53 -40.48
CA MET A 291 -41.36 -16.02 -39.25
C MET A 291 -41.59 -14.93 -38.20
N PRO A 292 -42.13 -15.28 -37.01
CA PRO A 292 -42.27 -14.31 -35.94
C PRO A 292 -40.89 -13.67 -35.76
N THR A 293 -40.85 -12.37 -36.04
CA THR A 293 -39.64 -11.61 -35.84
C THR A 293 -39.34 -11.64 -34.35
N VAL A 294 -38.08 -11.51 -33.97
CA VAL A 294 -37.69 -11.41 -32.54
C VAL A 294 -38.47 -10.29 -31.82
N LEU A 295 -39.02 -9.32 -32.57
CA LEU A 295 -39.88 -8.25 -32.08
C LEU A 295 -41.31 -8.69 -31.72
N ASP A 296 -41.76 -9.85 -32.18
CA ASP A 296 -43.09 -10.43 -31.88
C ASP A 296 -43.12 -11.21 -30.57
N LEU A 297 -41.99 -11.27 -29.85
CA LEU A 297 -41.96 -11.81 -28.49
C LEU A 297 -42.81 -10.94 -27.56
N ASN A 298 -43.60 -11.60 -26.71
CA ASN A 298 -44.38 -10.91 -25.69
C ASN A 298 -43.47 -10.09 -24.76
N THR A 299 -44.03 -9.00 -24.22
CA THR A 299 -43.32 -8.07 -23.33
C THR A 299 -42.64 -8.83 -22.18
N ASP A 300 -43.34 -9.74 -21.51
CA ASP A 300 -42.80 -10.58 -20.41
C ASP A 300 -41.50 -11.32 -20.77
N ILE A 301 -41.38 -11.84 -22.00
CA ILE A 301 -40.16 -12.48 -22.51
C ILE A 301 -39.03 -11.46 -22.63
N TRP A 302 -39.30 -10.28 -23.18
CA TRP A 302 -38.31 -9.19 -23.22
C TRP A 302 -37.86 -8.76 -21.83
N LEU A 303 -38.76 -8.82 -20.84
CA LEU A 303 -38.40 -8.51 -19.45
C LEU A 303 -37.45 -9.57 -18.91
N ALA A 304 -37.77 -10.85 -19.11
CA ALA A 304 -36.90 -11.95 -18.73
C ALA A 304 -35.52 -11.87 -19.41
N VAL A 305 -35.47 -11.56 -20.70
CA VAL A 305 -34.22 -11.32 -21.44
C VAL A 305 -33.47 -10.14 -20.84
N SER A 306 -34.17 -9.04 -20.55
CA SER A 306 -33.54 -7.84 -19.97
C SER A 306 -32.90 -8.13 -18.61
N LEU A 307 -33.36 -9.14 -17.87
CA LEU A 307 -32.82 -9.53 -16.57
C LEU A 307 -31.49 -10.29 -16.67
N LEU A 308 -31.08 -10.71 -17.87
CA LEU A 308 -29.87 -11.50 -18.10
C LEU A 308 -28.79 -10.73 -18.86
N LEU A 309 -29.05 -9.47 -19.25
CA LEU A 309 -28.13 -8.70 -20.08
C LEU A 309 -27.30 -7.69 -19.26
N PRO A 310 -26.05 -7.43 -19.68
CA PRO A 310 -25.27 -6.33 -19.15
C PRO A 310 -25.91 -4.97 -19.51
N VAL A 311 -25.59 -3.95 -18.72
CA VAL A 311 -26.08 -2.58 -18.91
C VAL A 311 -25.78 -2.04 -20.32
N ASP A 312 -24.58 -2.32 -20.85
CA ASP A 312 -24.17 -1.89 -22.19
C ASP A 312 -25.06 -2.51 -23.29
N ASP A 313 -25.46 -3.77 -23.14
CA ASP A 313 -26.31 -4.43 -24.13
C ASP A 313 -27.76 -3.98 -24.02
N LEU A 314 -28.25 -3.69 -22.81
CA LEU A 314 -29.56 -3.05 -22.62
C LEU A 314 -29.62 -1.69 -23.33
N ALA A 315 -28.56 -0.88 -23.19
CA ALA A 315 -28.48 0.42 -23.86
C ALA A 315 -28.43 0.28 -25.39
N ARG A 316 -27.68 -0.69 -25.92
CA ARG A 316 -27.65 -0.99 -27.36
C ARG A 316 -29.01 -1.45 -27.87
N LEU A 317 -29.68 -2.35 -27.16
CA LEU A 317 -31.03 -2.83 -27.53
C LEU A 317 -32.05 -1.70 -27.54
N GLN A 318 -32.02 -0.79 -26.56
CA GLN A 318 -32.87 0.39 -26.55
C GLN A 318 -32.68 1.28 -27.80
N ALA A 319 -31.47 1.31 -28.37
CA ALA A 319 -31.17 2.10 -29.56
C ALA A 319 -31.64 1.45 -30.88
N THR A 320 -32.03 0.17 -30.87
CA THR A 320 -32.36 -0.57 -32.10
C THR A 320 -33.72 -0.19 -32.70
N CYS A 321 -34.80 -0.16 -31.90
CA CYS A 321 -36.15 0.16 -32.39
C CYS A 321 -37.04 0.76 -31.29
N ARG A 322 -38.14 1.40 -31.70
CA ARG A 322 -39.07 2.08 -30.77
C ARG A 322 -39.73 1.14 -29.76
N HIS A 323 -40.06 -0.08 -30.18
CA HIS A 323 -40.69 -1.08 -29.31
C HIS A 323 -39.75 -1.49 -28.16
N LEU A 324 -38.52 -1.91 -28.49
CA LEU A 324 -37.50 -2.26 -27.49
C LEU A 324 -37.13 -1.09 -26.60
N ARG A 325 -37.05 0.12 -27.16
CA ARG A 325 -36.89 1.33 -26.36
C ARG A 325 -38.00 1.47 -25.33
N ALA A 326 -39.27 1.32 -25.73
CA ALA A 326 -40.40 1.45 -24.80
C ALA A 326 -40.37 0.38 -23.70
N VAL A 327 -40.14 -0.88 -24.06
CA VAL A 327 -40.09 -2.01 -23.10
C VAL A 327 -38.92 -1.88 -22.13
N LEU A 328 -37.72 -1.60 -22.64
CA LEU A 328 -36.52 -1.50 -21.82
C LEU A 328 -36.40 -0.17 -21.07
N SER A 329 -37.29 0.80 -21.31
CA SER A 329 -37.38 2.05 -20.52
C SER A 329 -38.29 1.92 -19.30
N LEU A 330 -38.89 0.75 -19.07
CA LEU A 330 -39.77 0.52 -17.93
C LEU A 330 -38.98 0.50 -16.61
N ASP A 331 -39.52 1.16 -15.58
CA ASP A 331 -38.90 1.32 -14.26
C ASP A 331 -38.37 0.00 -13.66
N TYR A 332 -39.14 -1.08 -13.76
CA TYR A 332 -38.78 -2.34 -13.09
C TYR A 332 -37.49 -2.94 -13.68
N VAL A 333 -37.16 -2.69 -14.95
CA VAL A 333 -35.90 -3.17 -15.56
C VAL A 333 -34.73 -2.54 -14.83
N TRP A 334 -34.74 -1.21 -14.74
CA TRP A 334 -33.62 -0.47 -14.16
C TRP A 334 -33.56 -0.60 -12.64
N ARG A 335 -34.69 -0.79 -11.95
CA ARG A 335 -34.69 -1.17 -10.53
C ARG A 335 -34.06 -2.54 -10.32
N ALA A 336 -34.38 -3.54 -11.14
CA ALA A 336 -33.77 -4.87 -11.06
C ALA A 336 -32.26 -4.82 -11.37
N VAL A 337 -31.86 -4.09 -12.43
CA VAL A 337 -30.46 -3.89 -12.80
C VAL A 337 -29.69 -3.22 -11.66
N LEU A 338 -30.21 -2.14 -11.07
CA LEU A 338 -29.53 -1.48 -9.94
C LEU A 338 -29.50 -2.35 -8.69
N LYS A 339 -30.57 -3.13 -8.43
CA LYS A 339 -30.57 -4.10 -7.34
C LYS A 339 -29.44 -5.12 -7.53
N ASP A 340 -29.24 -5.63 -8.74
CA ASP A 340 -28.14 -6.53 -9.06
C ASP A 340 -26.78 -5.82 -8.89
N ILE A 341 -26.59 -4.62 -9.46
CA ILE A 341 -25.33 -3.85 -9.35
C ILE A 341 -24.96 -3.56 -7.88
N ARG A 342 -25.95 -3.29 -7.03
CA ARG A 342 -25.77 -3.01 -5.59
C ARG A 342 -25.19 -4.18 -4.81
N THR A 343 -25.34 -5.41 -5.32
CA THR A 343 -24.66 -6.59 -4.73
C THR A 343 -23.14 -6.52 -4.87
N VAL A 344 -22.65 -5.61 -5.71
CA VAL A 344 -21.23 -5.46 -6.02
C VAL A 344 -20.74 -4.09 -5.59
N VAL A 345 -21.33 -3.00 -6.07
CA VAL A 345 -20.97 -1.62 -5.74
C VAL A 345 -22.00 -1.07 -4.77
N ALA A 346 -21.59 -0.71 -3.55
CA ALA A 346 -22.50 -0.06 -2.63
C ALA A 346 -22.94 1.28 -3.22
N ASP A 347 -24.22 1.38 -3.58
CA ASP A 347 -24.83 2.66 -3.91
C ASP A 347 -25.45 3.19 -2.62
N PRO A 348 -24.96 4.31 -2.08
CA PRO A 348 -25.42 4.80 -0.80
C PRO A 348 -26.83 5.42 -0.85
N ASP A 349 -27.56 5.44 -1.97
CA ASP A 349 -28.95 5.92 -1.98
C ASP A 349 -29.97 4.77 -1.87
N ASP A 350 -30.57 4.61 -0.69
CA ASP A 350 -31.44 3.46 -0.36
C ASP A 350 -32.89 3.57 -0.81
N ALA A 351 -33.30 4.67 -1.46
CA ALA A 351 -34.67 4.87 -1.91
C ALA A 351 -34.83 4.76 -3.45
N PRO A 352 -34.56 3.58 -4.08
CA PRO A 352 -34.76 3.42 -5.52
C PRO A 352 -36.23 3.59 -5.95
N HIS A 353 -37.16 3.54 -4.99
CA HIS A 353 -38.58 3.81 -5.23
C HIS A 353 -38.89 5.27 -5.53
N ALA A 354 -38.06 6.21 -5.04
CA ALA A 354 -38.25 7.64 -5.28
C ALA A 354 -37.60 8.12 -6.59
N LEU A 355 -36.76 7.30 -7.22
CA LEU A 355 -36.05 7.64 -8.44
C LEU A 355 -36.92 7.37 -9.68
N SER A 356 -36.85 8.29 -10.64
CA SER A 356 -37.47 8.10 -11.97
C SER A 356 -36.72 7.03 -12.77
N SER A 357 -37.36 6.41 -13.78
CA SER A 357 -36.69 5.47 -14.70
C SER A 357 -35.39 6.02 -15.27
N SER A 358 -35.42 7.29 -15.70
CA SER A 358 -34.26 7.95 -16.31
C SER A 358 -33.10 8.07 -15.33
N GLU A 359 -33.38 8.33 -14.07
CA GLU A 359 -32.35 8.45 -13.03
C GLU A 359 -31.79 7.07 -12.65
N LEU A 360 -32.66 6.06 -12.54
CA LEU A 360 -32.25 4.66 -12.33
C LEU A 360 -31.34 4.18 -13.48
N GLN A 361 -31.73 4.47 -14.72
CA GLN A 361 -30.93 4.16 -15.91
C GLN A 361 -29.59 4.89 -15.88
N HIS A 362 -29.59 6.21 -15.61
CA HIS A 362 -28.37 7.00 -15.56
C HIS A 362 -27.36 6.45 -14.53
N ARG A 363 -27.83 6.07 -13.34
CA ARG A 363 -26.99 5.47 -12.29
C ARG A 363 -26.43 4.11 -12.70
N ALA A 364 -27.25 3.24 -13.29
CA ALA A 364 -26.79 1.93 -13.77
C ALA A 364 -25.71 2.07 -14.85
N MET A 365 -25.93 2.96 -15.82
CA MET A 365 -24.96 3.28 -16.87
C MET A 365 -23.66 3.86 -16.27
N ARG A 366 -23.77 4.76 -15.30
CA ARG A 366 -22.61 5.35 -14.60
C ARG A 366 -21.80 4.28 -13.89
N ALA A 367 -22.44 3.40 -13.12
CA ALA A 367 -21.76 2.32 -12.41
C ALA A 367 -21.03 1.36 -13.37
N ALA A 368 -21.68 0.97 -14.48
CA ALA A 368 -21.06 0.14 -15.50
C ALA A 368 -19.83 0.81 -16.16
N ARG A 369 -19.90 2.12 -16.44
CA ARG A 369 -18.76 2.88 -16.99
C ARG A 369 -17.61 2.99 -16.00
N ILE A 370 -17.89 3.32 -14.75
CA ILE A 370 -16.88 3.37 -13.68
C ILE A 370 -16.20 2.01 -13.59
N GLU A 371 -16.97 0.92 -13.55
CA GLU A 371 -16.40 -0.42 -13.47
C GLU A 371 -15.49 -0.73 -14.66
N ARG A 372 -15.96 -0.47 -15.87
CA ARG A 372 -15.19 -0.70 -17.09
C ARG A 372 -13.93 0.15 -17.15
N TYR A 373 -13.99 1.39 -16.65
CA TYR A 373 -12.87 2.31 -16.68
C TYR A 373 -11.79 1.91 -15.67
N TRP A 374 -12.18 1.67 -14.42
CA TRP A 374 -11.25 1.31 -13.33
C TRP A 374 -10.84 -0.17 -13.35
N GLY A 375 -11.55 -1.02 -14.12
CA GLY A 375 -11.19 -2.43 -14.34
C GLY A 375 -10.08 -2.64 -15.38
N GLN A 376 -9.62 -1.58 -16.06
CA GLN A 376 -8.54 -1.67 -17.04
C GLN A 376 -7.19 -1.96 -16.38
N PRO A 377 -6.29 -2.73 -17.02
CA PRO A 377 -4.98 -3.05 -16.48
C PRO A 377 -4.08 -1.81 -16.30
N ALA A 378 -4.32 -0.77 -17.11
CA ALA A 378 -3.69 0.54 -16.97
C ALA A 378 -4.77 1.62 -17.09
N VAL A 379 -4.93 2.44 -16.06
CA VAL A 379 -5.94 3.50 -16.03
C VAL A 379 -5.29 4.79 -16.50
N VAL A 380 -5.71 5.32 -17.64
CA VAL A 380 -5.21 6.59 -18.18
C VAL A 380 -6.26 7.67 -18.02
N VAL A 381 -6.00 8.62 -17.11
CA VAL A 381 -6.92 9.72 -16.83
C VAL A 381 -6.85 10.77 -17.93
N ALA A 382 -7.95 10.92 -18.67
CA ALA A 382 -8.07 11.93 -19.72
C ALA A 382 -8.04 13.34 -19.11
N GLN A 383 -7.30 14.27 -19.71
CA GLN A 383 -7.19 15.66 -19.22
C GLN A 383 -8.56 16.36 -19.07
N SER A 384 -9.53 16.03 -19.93
CA SER A 384 -10.90 16.58 -19.89
C SER A 384 -11.68 16.18 -18.64
N SER A 385 -11.30 15.09 -17.98
CA SER A 385 -11.92 14.62 -16.72
C SER A 385 -11.38 15.32 -15.48
N ILE A 386 -10.34 16.15 -15.63
CA ILE A 386 -9.58 16.73 -14.53
C ILE A 386 -9.97 18.19 -14.33
N ARG A 387 -10.28 18.53 -13.08
CA ARG A 387 -10.55 19.89 -12.63
C ARG A 387 -9.64 20.21 -11.45
N THR A 388 -8.71 21.13 -11.64
CA THR A 388 -7.82 21.60 -10.56
C THR A 388 -8.29 22.96 -10.07
N MET A 389 -8.47 23.05 -8.76
CA MET A 389 -8.84 24.25 -8.04
C MET A 389 -7.67 24.69 -7.18
N HIS A 390 -7.08 25.83 -7.50
CA HIS A 390 -6.06 26.42 -6.65
C HIS A 390 -6.72 27.04 -5.41
N ILE A 391 -6.15 26.74 -4.24
CA ILE A 391 -6.57 27.37 -2.99
C ILE A 391 -5.82 28.69 -2.90
N SER A 392 -6.47 29.79 -3.31
CA SER A 392 -5.91 31.13 -3.17
C SER A 392 -5.95 31.52 -1.69
N THR A 393 -4.80 31.66 -1.04
CA THR A 393 -4.61 32.01 0.38
C THR A 393 -4.98 33.47 0.71
N GLY A 394 -5.90 34.07 -0.05
CA GLY A 394 -6.10 35.51 -0.09
C GLY A 394 -6.64 36.14 1.19
N HIS A 395 -7.33 35.40 2.07
CA HIS A 395 -7.99 36.00 3.23
C HIS A 395 -7.92 35.26 4.58
N THR A 396 -7.47 34.02 4.63
CA THR A 396 -7.14 33.33 5.90
C THR A 396 -6.01 32.32 5.65
N VAL A 397 -5.00 32.35 6.51
CA VAL A 397 -3.66 31.75 6.33
C VAL A 397 -3.62 30.27 6.75
N SER A 398 -4.76 29.64 6.97
CA SER A 398 -4.77 28.25 7.44
C SER A 398 -4.56 27.27 6.29
N THR A 399 -3.47 26.51 6.38
CA THR A 399 -3.13 25.44 5.44
C THR A 399 -4.23 24.38 5.47
N ILE A 400 -4.77 23.97 4.32
CA ILE A 400 -5.72 22.86 4.24
C ILE A 400 -4.94 21.55 4.43
N ILE A 401 -5.32 20.73 5.40
CA ILE A 401 -4.65 19.46 5.71
C ILE A 401 -5.39 18.24 5.19
N GLU A 402 -6.72 18.33 5.03
CA GLU A 402 -7.54 17.23 4.51
C GLU A 402 -8.62 17.72 3.56
N ALA A 403 -8.94 16.90 2.56
CA ALA A 403 -10.00 17.16 1.59
C ALA A 403 -10.79 15.88 1.30
N ARG A 404 -12.06 15.87 1.69
CA ARG A 404 -12.90 14.67 1.63
C ARG A 404 -14.15 14.91 0.80
N LEU A 405 -14.44 14.01 -0.14
CA LEU A 405 -15.66 14.03 -0.93
C LEU A 405 -16.85 13.68 -0.04
N VAL A 406 -17.88 14.52 -0.13
CA VAL A 406 -19.21 14.20 0.40
C VAL A 406 -19.87 13.22 -0.56
N LYS A 407 -20.74 12.37 -0.03
CA LYS A 407 -21.55 11.43 -0.80
C LYS A 407 -22.20 12.08 -2.04
N GLY A 408 -22.13 11.39 -3.16
CA GLY A 408 -22.54 11.85 -4.49
C GLY A 408 -21.44 12.63 -5.22
N GLY A 409 -20.30 12.88 -4.58
CA GLY A 409 -19.12 13.53 -5.12
C GLY A 409 -19.36 14.95 -5.62
N GLN A 410 -20.49 15.59 -5.29
CA GLN A 410 -20.82 16.95 -5.71
C GLN A 410 -20.20 18.01 -4.80
N TRP A 411 -19.92 17.64 -3.56
CA TRP A 411 -19.37 18.52 -2.53
C TRP A 411 -18.08 17.93 -1.95
N ILE A 412 -17.24 18.80 -1.42
CA ILE A 412 -15.99 18.47 -0.72
C ILE A 412 -16.01 19.18 0.63
N VAL A 413 -15.65 18.47 1.69
CA VAL A 413 -15.32 19.05 3.00
C VAL A 413 -13.81 19.25 3.06
N LEU A 414 -13.39 20.45 3.39
CA LEU A 414 -12.00 20.82 3.60
C LEU A 414 -11.78 21.08 5.09
N LEU A 415 -10.68 20.56 5.63
CA LEU A 415 -10.23 20.84 7.00
C LEU A 415 -8.93 21.65 6.94
N SER A 416 -8.90 22.78 7.65
CA SER A 416 -7.68 23.56 7.84
C SER A 416 -6.89 23.14 9.09
N GLU A 417 -5.61 23.51 9.16
CA GLU A 417 -4.75 23.33 10.36
C GLU A 417 -5.36 23.97 11.61
N GLU A 418 -6.07 25.09 11.43
CA GLU A 418 -6.79 25.78 12.51
C GLU A 418 -8.10 25.05 12.90
N GLY A 419 -8.41 23.90 12.31
CA GLY A 419 -9.64 23.16 12.60
C GLY A 419 -10.90 23.81 12.03
N ALA A 420 -10.78 24.71 11.05
CA ALA A 420 -11.94 25.22 10.33
C ALA A 420 -12.41 24.21 9.29
N LEU A 421 -13.72 23.96 9.26
CA LEU A 421 -14.37 23.16 8.24
C LEU A 421 -14.95 24.07 7.15
N CYS A 422 -14.74 23.71 5.90
CA CYS A 422 -15.28 24.42 4.75
C CYS A 422 -15.95 23.43 3.78
N LEU A 423 -17.21 23.71 3.42
CA LEU A 423 -17.95 22.95 2.42
C LEU A 423 -17.81 23.62 1.05
N ARG A 424 -17.48 22.86 0.01
CA ARG A 424 -17.26 23.40 -1.34
C ARG A 424 -17.88 22.55 -2.43
N SER A 425 -18.48 23.19 -3.45
CA SER A 425 -18.96 22.49 -4.64
C SER A 425 -17.81 22.08 -5.55
N THR A 426 -17.88 20.87 -6.11
CA THR A 426 -16.96 20.35 -7.14
C THR A 426 -17.21 20.96 -8.53
N GLN A 427 -18.38 21.56 -8.77
CA GLN A 427 -18.79 22.06 -10.09
C GLN A 427 -18.65 23.58 -10.23
N GLY A 428 -18.69 24.33 -9.14
CA GLY A 428 -18.71 25.78 -9.13
C GLY A 428 -17.34 26.44 -9.07
N ARG A 429 -17.20 27.60 -9.72
CA ARG A 429 -16.08 28.53 -9.47
C ARG A 429 -16.28 29.37 -8.21
N GLU A 430 -17.53 29.56 -7.80
CA GLU A 430 -17.87 30.35 -6.61
C GLU A 430 -17.68 29.54 -5.33
N TRP A 431 -16.96 30.14 -4.39
CA TRP A 431 -16.76 29.64 -3.04
C TRP A 431 -18.02 29.96 -2.23
N ARG A 432 -18.90 28.98 -2.08
CA ARG A 432 -19.94 29.03 -1.02
C ARG A 432 -19.44 28.20 0.14
N ALA A 433 -18.55 28.79 0.92
CA ALA A 433 -18.04 28.21 2.14
C ALA A 433 -18.95 28.63 3.29
N GLU A 434 -19.62 27.67 3.93
CA GLU A 434 -19.86 27.83 5.35
C GLU A 434 -18.54 27.47 6.02
N GLU A 435 -17.91 28.46 6.65
CA GLU A 435 -16.71 28.26 7.45
C GLU A 435 -17.15 28.08 8.90
N LEU A 436 -16.94 26.88 9.43
CA LEU A 436 -17.17 26.61 10.83
C LEU A 436 -15.82 26.46 11.52
N SER A 437 -15.43 27.46 12.31
CA SER A 437 -14.23 27.36 13.14
C SER A 437 -14.52 26.52 14.38
N PHE A 438 -13.79 25.41 14.52
CA PHE A 438 -13.85 24.57 15.70
C PHE A 438 -12.90 25.04 16.82
N ALA A 439 -11.99 25.98 16.53
CA ALA A 439 -10.80 26.17 17.35
C ALA A 439 -10.62 27.55 18.01
N SER A 440 -10.15 27.49 19.27
CA SER A 440 -9.21 28.43 19.90
C SER A 440 -7.80 28.20 19.33
N PRO A 441 -6.96 29.24 19.16
CA PRO A 441 -5.67 29.24 18.43
C PRO A 441 -4.51 28.37 18.98
N ASP A 442 -4.76 27.46 19.93
CA ASP A 442 -3.69 26.65 20.53
C ASP A 442 -3.25 25.44 19.68
N ASP A 443 -1.96 25.10 19.81
CA ASP A 443 -1.07 24.26 18.97
C ASP A 443 -1.42 22.74 18.88
N SER A 444 -2.70 22.39 18.92
CA SER A 444 -3.18 21.01 18.91
C SER A 444 -3.43 20.47 17.51
N GLY A 445 -3.04 19.22 17.25
CA GLY A 445 -3.42 18.51 16.02
C GLY A 445 -4.93 18.30 15.91
N VAL A 446 -5.47 18.60 14.73
CA VAL A 446 -6.87 18.38 14.34
C VAL A 446 -6.92 17.34 13.22
N GLU A 447 -7.84 16.38 13.34
CA GLU A 447 -8.05 15.33 12.35
C GLU A 447 -9.53 15.27 11.97
N MET A 448 -9.81 14.96 10.70
CA MET A 448 -11.17 14.76 10.21
C MET A 448 -11.37 13.33 9.73
N THR A 449 -12.53 12.77 10.01
CA THR A 449 -13.00 11.51 9.41
C THR A 449 -14.39 11.73 8.85
N LEU A 450 -14.63 11.29 7.62
CA LEU A 450 -16.00 11.23 7.08
C LEU A 450 -16.58 9.85 7.27
N SER A 451 -17.87 9.81 7.56
CA SER A 451 -18.61 8.56 7.62
C SER A 451 -20.03 8.72 7.10
N LEU A 452 -20.69 7.60 6.80
CA LEU A 452 -22.08 7.55 6.35
C LEU A 452 -22.98 7.09 7.52
N SER A 453 -24.08 7.81 7.73
CA SER A 453 -25.12 7.46 8.70
C SER A 453 -26.04 6.33 8.19
N ALA A 454 -26.66 5.57 9.09
CA ALA A 454 -27.71 4.58 8.78
C ALA A 454 -29.11 5.19 8.67
N GLY A 455 -29.25 6.52 8.68
CA GLY A 455 -30.53 7.12 8.31
C GLY A 455 -30.96 6.61 6.93
N THR A 456 -32.26 6.57 6.64
CA THR A 456 -32.81 6.16 5.32
C THR A 456 -32.25 6.98 4.14
N ARG A 457 -31.65 8.13 4.43
CA ARG A 457 -31.00 9.03 3.47
C ARG A 457 -29.48 8.82 3.35
N LYS A 458 -28.88 7.96 4.19
CA LYS A 458 -27.44 7.72 4.31
C LYS A 458 -26.66 9.03 4.28
N GLU A 459 -26.94 9.85 5.26
CA GLU A 459 -26.41 11.22 5.34
C GLU A 459 -24.90 11.20 5.64
N THR A 460 -24.15 12.18 5.11
CA THR A 460 -22.71 12.28 5.38
C THR A 460 -22.48 12.96 6.72
N LEU A 461 -21.73 12.29 7.58
CA LEU A 461 -21.27 12.79 8.87
C LEU A 461 -19.80 13.18 8.76
N VAL A 462 -19.47 14.32 9.34
CA VAL A 462 -18.09 14.80 9.54
C VAL A 462 -17.76 14.65 11.01
N LEU A 463 -16.76 13.84 11.32
CA LEU A 463 -16.20 13.73 12.65
C LEU A 463 -14.94 14.56 12.71
N LEU A 464 -14.93 15.51 13.62
CA LEU A 464 -13.79 16.36 13.89
C LEU A 464 -13.21 15.99 15.25
N ARG A 465 -11.94 15.63 15.27
CA ARG A 465 -11.21 15.29 16.48
C ARG A 465 -10.12 16.31 16.70
N ARG A 466 -10.03 16.83 17.92
CA ARG A 466 -8.94 17.69 18.37
C ARG A 466 -8.32 17.10 19.63
N SER A 467 -7.02 16.87 19.62
CA SER A 467 -6.30 16.35 20.78
C SER A 467 -5.49 17.48 21.42
N SER A 468 -5.84 17.86 22.66
CA SER A 468 -5.11 18.87 23.43
C SER A 468 -4.14 18.20 24.39
N TRP A 469 -2.87 18.58 24.26
CA TRP A 469 -1.76 18.16 25.10
C TRP A 469 -1.20 19.40 25.80
N ASP A 470 -1.84 19.86 26.87
CA ASP A 470 -1.26 20.93 27.67
C ASP A 470 -0.11 20.36 28.51
N ALA A 471 1.11 20.45 28.01
CA ALA A 471 2.31 19.96 28.69
C ALA A 471 2.71 20.85 29.89
N ALA A 472 2.19 22.07 29.98
CA ALA A 472 2.60 23.08 30.96
C ALA A 472 1.57 23.30 32.07
N GLY A 473 0.29 23.00 31.82
CA GLY A 473 -0.78 23.10 32.80
C GLY A 473 -0.98 21.80 33.60
N PRO A 474 -1.58 21.87 34.81
CA PRO A 474 -2.05 20.70 35.56
C PRO A 474 -3.24 19.96 34.88
N GLY A 475 -3.55 20.26 33.62
CA GLY A 475 -4.65 19.68 32.88
C GLY A 475 -4.29 18.29 32.35
N SER A 476 -5.13 17.29 32.62
CA SER A 476 -5.01 15.99 31.97
C SER A 476 -5.25 16.13 30.46
N PRO A 477 -4.53 15.37 29.61
CA PRO A 477 -4.75 15.36 28.17
C PRO A 477 -6.24 15.19 27.85
N SER A 478 -6.72 15.88 26.84
CA SER A 478 -8.13 15.81 26.46
C SER A 478 -8.31 15.70 24.96
N THR A 479 -9.30 14.94 24.55
CA THR A 479 -9.76 14.90 23.18
C THR A 479 -11.15 15.49 23.11
N THR A 480 -11.32 16.50 22.27
CA THR A 480 -12.63 17.03 21.91
C THR A 480 -13.04 16.44 20.57
N ILE A 481 -14.24 15.87 20.56
CA ILE A 481 -14.85 15.25 19.39
C ILE A 481 -16.11 16.04 19.07
N ALA A 482 -16.29 16.40 17.80
CA ALA A 482 -17.56 16.93 17.31
C ALA A 482 -18.01 16.17 16.08
N ILE A 483 -19.32 15.94 16.01
CA ILE A 483 -19.96 15.26 14.89
C ILE A 483 -20.92 16.25 14.24
N TYR A 484 -20.69 16.51 12.96
CA TYR A 484 -21.53 17.37 12.12
C TYR A 484 -22.26 16.55 11.07
N LEU A 485 -23.52 16.87 10.83
CA LEU A 485 -24.26 16.45 9.66
C LEU A 485 -23.98 17.41 8.51
N VAL A 486 -23.63 16.89 7.34
CA VAL A 486 -23.50 17.68 6.11
C VAL A 486 -24.84 17.71 5.38
N GLU A 487 -25.55 18.84 5.45
CA GLU A 487 -26.84 19.03 4.79
C GLU A 487 -26.60 19.58 3.38
N THR A 488 -26.61 18.73 2.35
CA THR A 488 -26.42 19.16 0.94
C THR A 488 -27.72 19.37 0.17
N ASN A 489 -28.85 18.89 0.69
CA ASN A 489 -30.16 18.92 0.02
C ASN A 489 -30.98 20.18 0.36
N VAL A 490 -30.40 21.11 1.10
CA VAL A 490 -30.99 22.42 1.42
C VAL A 490 -30.49 23.46 0.42
N PRO A 491 -31.23 24.57 0.19
CA PRO A 491 -30.82 25.61 -0.76
C PRO A 491 -29.41 26.19 -0.48
N GLU A 492 -29.02 26.21 0.80
CA GLU A 492 -27.72 26.63 1.28
C GLU A 492 -27.06 25.48 2.06
N PRO A 493 -26.17 24.72 1.41
CA PRO A 493 -25.50 23.59 2.04
C PRO A 493 -24.70 24.00 3.26
N ARG A 494 -24.82 23.21 4.34
CA ARG A 494 -24.31 23.61 5.65
C ARG A 494 -23.92 22.43 6.55
N PHE A 495 -23.16 22.72 7.61
CA PHE A 495 -22.84 21.81 8.70
C PHE A 495 -23.80 22.01 9.87
N ARG A 496 -24.51 20.96 10.27
CA ARG A 496 -25.32 20.97 11.50
C ARG A 496 -24.61 20.18 12.59
N LEU A 497 -24.20 20.85 13.67
CA LEU A 497 -23.62 20.17 14.84
C LEU A 497 -24.66 19.23 15.48
N LEU A 498 -24.32 17.95 15.59
CA LEU A 498 -25.13 16.94 16.26
C LEU A 498 -24.70 16.75 17.71
N THR A 499 -23.40 16.56 17.93
CA THR A 499 -22.85 16.38 19.28
C THR A 499 -21.42 16.90 19.37
N LYS A 500 -21.06 17.38 20.56
CA LYS A 500 -19.70 17.79 20.91
C LYS A 500 -19.38 17.26 22.31
N VAL A 501 -18.33 16.45 22.42
CA VAL A 501 -17.91 15.84 23.68
C VAL A 501 -16.43 16.07 23.88
N THR A 502 -16.05 16.53 25.07
CA THR A 502 -14.66 16.58 25.52
C THR A 502 -14.44 15.48 26.55
N ARG A 503 -13.46 14.61 26.30
CA ARG A 503 -13.05 13.55 27.22
C ARG A 503 -11.63 13.82 27.70
N HIS A 504 -11.45 13.86 29.01
CA HIS A 504 -10.13 13.84 29.62
C HIS A 504 -9.68 12.38 29.77
N HIS A 505 -8.45 12.09 29.37
CA HIS A 505 -7.91 10.74 29.38
C HIS A 505 -6.39 10.77 29.50
N SER A 506 -5.77 9.64 29.85
CA SER A 506 -4.32 9.52 29.80
C SER A 506 -3.81 9.55 28.35
N ARG A 507 -4.51 8.85 27.44
CA ARG A 507 -4.13 8.75 26.03
C ARG A 507 -5.30 8.26 25.18
N ALA A 508 -5.70 9.02 24.17
CA ALA A 508 -6.64 8.55 23.17
C ALA A 508 -5.93 7.65 22.15
N TYR A 509 -6.61 6.61 21.66
CA TYR A 509 -6.13 5.91 20.48
C TYR A 509 -6.15 6.86 19.29
N GLU A 510 -5.18 6.78 18.40
CA GLU A 510 -5.17 7.57 17.16
C GLU A 510 -6.13 6.94 16.15
N ASN A 511 -6.93 7.76 15.44
CA ASN A 511 -8.04 7.33 14.57
C ASN A 511 -9.13 6.47 15.24
N SER A 512 -9.37 6.63 16.55
CA SER A 512 -10.41 5.86 17.26
C SER A 512 -11.77 6.52 17.31
N VAL A 513 -11.99 7.61 16.58
CA VAL A 513 -13.32 8.20 16.50
C VAL A 513 -13.97 7.70 15.23
N VAL A 514 -15.11 7.03 15.38
CA VAL A 514 -15.90 6.53 14.26
C VAL A 514 -17.38 6.83 14.51
N ALA A 515 -18.15 7.17 13.49
CA ALA A 515 -19.60 7.30 13.59
C ALA A 515 -20.22 6.61 12.41
N GLU A 516 -20.80 5.45 12.62
CA GLU A 516 -21.41 4.67 11.56
C GLU A 516 -22.79 4.26 12.04
N GLY A 517 -23.72 4.33 11.12
CA GLY A 517 -25.08 4.04 11.46
C GLY A 517 -25.76 5.14 12.29
N ASN A 518 -26.43 4.73 13.36
CA ASN A 518 -26.97 5.60 14.40
C ASN A 518 -26.05 5.70 15.62
N LEU A 519 -24.84 5.14 15.52
CA LEU A 519 -23.88 5.05 16.62
C LEU A 519 -22.60 5.84 16.32
N TRP A 520 -21.90 6.21 17.37
CA TRP A 520 -20.51 6.63 17.28
C TRP A 520 -19.72 6.05 18.43
N ALA A 521 -18.42 5.88 18.23
CA ALA A 521 -17.55 5.27 19.19
C ALA A 521 -16.22 6.02 19.31
N PHE A 522 -15.64 5.92 20.49
CA PHE A 522 -14.35 6.52 20.83
C PHE A 522 -13.56 5.62 21.76
N GLY A 523 -12.31 5.32 21.40
CA GLY A 523 -11.41 4.48 22.19
C GLY A 523 -10.25 5.26 22.83
N TRP A 524 -9.94 4.97 24.09
CA TRP A 524 -8.82 5.55 24.83
C TRP A 524 -8.26 4.58 25.89
N ALA A 525 -7.02 4.84 26.32
CA ALA A 525 -6.41 4.15 27.44
C ALA A 525 -6.58 4.94 28.74
N GLN A 526 -6.86 4.24 29.84
CA GLN A 526 -6.97 4.82 31.17
C GLN A 526 -6.63 3.78 32.24
N ASP A 527 -5.72 4.12 33.16
CA ASP A 527 -5.33 3.27 34.30
C ASP A 527 -4.94 1.83 33.89
N GLY A 528 -4.19 1.71 32.79
CA GLY A 528 -3.76 0.42 32.22
C GLY A 528 -4.85 -0.35 31.47
N ARG A 529 -6.09 0.17 31.42
CA ARG A 529 -7.22 -0.43 30.71
C ARG A 529 -7.41 0.21 29.34
N GLN A 530 -7.94 -0.59 28.44
CA GLN A 530 -8.37 -0.16 27.12
C GLN A 530 -9.88 0.08 27.17
N LEU A 531 -10.30 1.34 27.10
CA LEU A 531 -11.71 1.72 27.19
C LEU A 531 -12.25 2.10 25.81
N LEU A 532 -13.52 1.79 25.60
CA LEU A 532 -14.27 2.10 24.40
C LEU A 532 -15.66 2.62 24.80
N SER A 533 -15.95 3.87 24.48
CA SER A 533 -17.28 4.45 24.58
C SER A 533 -18.02 4.19 23.27
N VAL A 534 -19.23 3.65 23.35
CA VAL A 534 -20.17 3.59 22.22
C VAL A 534 -21.43 4.34 22.62
N LYS A 535 -21.88 5.26 21.77
CA LYS A 535 -23.01 6.15 22.01
C LYS A 535 -23.95 6.20 20.82
N ASN A 536 -25.21 6.55 21.05
CA ASN A 536 -26.08 6.94 19.95
C ASN A 536 -25.75 8.36 19.46
N ILE A 537 -26.01 8.60 18.18
CA ILE A 537 -25.99 9.93 17.58
C ILE A 537 -27.31 10.62 17.91
N LEU A 538 -27.24 11.85 18.40
CA LEU A 538 -28.42 12.69 18.67
C LEU A 538 -28.79 13.43 17.39
N TRP A 539 -29.82 12.97 16.71
CA TRP A 539 -30.31 13.56 15.46
C TRP A 539 -31.18 14.78 15.73
N THR A 540 -31.92 14.74 16.82
CA THR A 540 -32.84 15.79 17.30
C THR A 540 -32.50 16.22 18.72
N GLN A 541 -33.01 17.38 19.13
CA GLN A 541 -32.83 17.87 20.51
C GLN A 541 -33.57 17.04 21.56
N ASP A 542 -34.58 16.27 21.13
CA ASP A 542 -35.39 15.41 22.00
C ASP A 542 -34.77 14.02 22.20
N ASP A 543 -33.72 13.69 21.45
CA ASP A 543 -33.05 12.39 21.56
C ASP A 543 -32.33 12.29 22.91
N VAL A 544 -32.59 11.20 23.62
CA VAL A 544 -31.92 10.90 24.89
C VAL A 544 -30.54 10.31 24.60
N GLU A 545 -29.51 10.87 25.23
CA GLU A 545 -28.15 10.31 25.17
C GLU A 545 -28.11 8.95 25.85
N LYS A 546 -27.61 7.96 25.10
CA LYS A 546 -27.36 6.61 25.55
C LYS A 546 -25.91 6.26 25.30
N GLU A 547 -25.28 5.62 26.27
CA GLU A 547 -23.87 5.22 26.22
C GLU A 547 -23.73 3.81 26.79
N VAL A 548 -22.72 3.11 26.30
CA VAL A 548 -22.09 1.99 27.02
C VAL A 548 -20.59 2.22 27.03
N LEU A 549 -19.96 1.97 28.18
CA LEU A 549 -18.51 1.96 28.31
C LEU A 549 -18.01 0.52 28.37
N LEU A 550 -17.15 0.14 27.43
CA LEU A 550 -16.56 -1.18 27.33
C LEU A 550 -15.12 -1.13 27.79
N ASP A 551 -14.75 -2.02 28.70
CA ASP A 551 -13.35 -2.36 29.00
C ASP A 551 -12.98 -3.57 28.15
N ILE A 552 -12.22 -3.32 27.09
CA ILE A 552 -11.83 -4.33 26.09
C ILE A 552 -10.55 -5.09 26.47
N GLY A 553 -10.10 -4.95 27.73
CA GLY A 553 -9.06 -5.75 28.35
C GLY A 553 -7.65 -5.22 28.19
N GLU A 554 -6.70 -6.15 28.06
CA GLU A 554 -5.26 -5.87 28.03
C GLU A 554 -4.85 -4.98 26.85
N PRO A 555 -3.76 -4.19 27.01
CA PRO A 555 -3.26 -3.31 25.97
C PRO A 555 -3.13 -4.06 24.65
N ILE A 556 -3.57 -3.41 23.59
CA ILE A 556 -3.53 -3.96 22.25
C ILE A 556 -2.09 -4.27 21.81
N HIS A 557 -1.11 -3.66 22.48
CA HIS A 557 0.32 -3.87 22.30
C HIS A 557 0.96 -4.52 23.55
N PRO A 558 1.30 -5.82 23.53
CA PRO A 558 1.83 -6.52 24.70
C PRO A 558 3.33 -6.33 24.94
N GLU A 559 4.10 -5.75 24.01
CA GLU A 559 5.57 -5.82 24.03
C GLU A 559 6.31 -4.50 24.24
N SER A 560 5.63 -3.36 24.34
CA SER A 560 6.29 -2.09 24.62
C SER A 560 6.05 -1.63 26.06
N ASP A 561 7.01 -1.92 26.95
CA ASP A 561 7.18 -1.24 28.25
C ASP A 561 7.46 0.27 28.08
N THR A 562 7.75 0.71 26.85
CA THR A 562 7.81 2.12 26.49
C THR A 562 6.45 2.59 26.03
N ASP A 563 6.12 3.87 26.27
CA ASP A 563 4.90 4.58 25.88
C ASP A 563 4.60 4.59 24.36
N ALA A 564 4.73 3.46 23.65
CA ALA A 564 4.41 3.36 22.24
C ALA A 564 2.90 3.57 22.06
N TYR A 565 2.57 4.44 21.11
CA TYR A 565 1.21 4.85 20.80
C TYR A 565 0.34 3.63 20.52
N ILE A 566 -0.78 3.50 21.26
CA ILE A 566 -1.79 2.49 20.94
C ILE A 566 -2.49 2.97 19.67
N GLN A 567 -2.07 2.40 18.54
CA GLN A 567 -2.62 2.71 17.23
C GLN A 567 -3.75 1.72 16.94
N ALA A 568 -5.00 2.15 17.15
CA ALA A 568 -6.16 1.33 16.88
C ALA A 568 -7.25 2.13 16.17
N SER A 569 -7.75 1.59 15.07
CA SER A 569 -8.90 2.09 14.33
C SER A 569 -10.16 1.34 14.76
N LEU A 570 -11.29 2.04 14.78
CA LEU A 570 -12.59 1.49 15.14
C LEU A 570 -13.50 1.42 13.92
N SER A 571 -14.34 0.39 13.87
CA SER A 571 -15.43 0.26 12.89
C SER A 571 -16.64 -0.36 13.58
N LEU A 572 -17.77 0.34 13.61
CA LEU A 572 -19.03 -0.14 14.14
C LEU A 572 -19.73 -0.97 13.06
N LEU A 573 -19.63 -2.30 13.13
CA LEU A 573 -20.18 -3.19 12.10
C LEU A 573 -21.71 -3.34 12.16
N SER A 574 -22.32 -3.03 13.31
CA SER A 574 -23.77 -3.05 13.53
C SER A 574 -24.09 -2.39 14.87
N GLU A 575 -25.36 -2.28 15.23
CA GLU A 575 -25.77 -1.78 16.55
C GLU A 575 -25.23 -2.61 17.73
N THR A 576 -24.82 -3.84 17.46
CA THR A 576 -24.39 -4.83 18.46
C THR A 576 -22.94 -5.25 18.29
N ARG A 577 -22.19 -4.68 17.35
CA ARG A 577 -20.80 -5.11 17.08
C ARG A 577 -19.88 -3.96 16.72
N VAL A 578 -18.71 -3.96 17.35
CA VAL A 578 -17.61 -3.06 17.05
C VAL A 578 -16.35 -3.86 16.76
N LEU A 579 -15.66 -3.49 15.70
CA LEU A 579 -14.37 -4.01 15.30
C LEU A 579 -13.29 -3.03 15.77
N VAL A 580 -12.34 -3.56 16.53
CA VAL A 580 -11.15 -2.83 16.98
C VAL A 580 -9.96 -3.41 16.25
N THR A 581 -9.29 -2.57 15.50
CA THR A 581 -8.25 -2.97 14.58
C THR A 581 -6.94 -2.28 14.92
N SER A 582 -5.87 -3.04 15.02
CA SER A 582 -4.50 -2.53 15.22
C SER A 582 -3.54 -3.11 14.19
N CYS A 583 -2.26 -2.77 14.29
CA CYS A 583 -1.21 -3.38 13.48
C CYS A 583 -0.84 -4.83 13.90
N TYR A 584 -1.33 -5.33 15.04
CA TYR A 584 -1.02 -6.68 15.55
C TYR A 584 -2.22 -7.62 15.62
N LYS A 585 -3.42 -7.06 15.77
CA LYS A 585 -4.63 -7.85 15.89
C LYS A 585 -5.84 -7.06 15.46
N CYS A 586 -6.85 -7.80 15.04
CA CYS A 586 -8.19 -7.29 14.81
C CYS A 586 -9.15 -8.12 15.68
N SER A 587 -9.95 -7.44 16.50
CA SER A 587 -10.86 -8.05 17.46
C SER A 587 -12.25 -7.47 17.28
N CYS A 588 -13.26 -8.33 17.22
CA CYS A 588 -14.65 -7.92 17.22
C CYS A 588 -15.23 -8.11 18.63
N TYR A 589 -15.94 -7.10 19.11
CA TYR A 589 -16.60 -7.07 20.41
C TYR A 589 -18.10 -6.89 20.22
N GLU A 590 -18.86 -7.50 21.12
CA GLU A 590 -20.30 -7.25 21.23
C GLU A 590 -20.54 -5.90 21.93
N ILE A 591 -21.51 -5.13 21.43
CA ILE A 591 -21.97 -3.89 22.04
C ILE A 591 -23.25 -4.24 22.82
N PRO A 592 -23.22 -4.20 24.17
CA PRO A 592 -24.41 -4.36 24.98
C PRO A 592 -25.44 -3.25 24.68
N PRO A 593 -26.72 -3.45 25.02
CA PRO A 593 -27.74 -2.43 24.85
C PRO A 593 -27.33 -1.10 25.50
N LEU A 594 -27.38 -0.02 24.74
CA LEU A 594 -27.03 1.31 25.23
C LEU A 594 -27.97 1.75 26.35
N GLN A 595 -27.41 2.32 27.42
CA GLN A 595 -28.17 2.78 28.59
C GLN A 595 -28.27 4.30 28.56
N ALA A 596 -29.44 4.84 28.93
CA ALA A 596 -29.61 6.29 29.05
C ALA A 596 -28.66 6.84 30.11
N VAL A 597 -27.93 7.92 29.78
CA VAL A 597 -26.96 8.53 30.67
C VAL A 597 -27.54 9.83 31.25
N PRO A 598 -27.72 9.92 32.57
CA PRO A 598 -28.12 11.18 33.19
C PRO A 598 -27.06 12.27 32.93
N PRO A 599 -27.45 13.54 32.77
CA PRO A 599 -26.51 14.63 32.56
C PRO A 599 -25.39 14.66 33.62
N GLY A 600 -24.14 14.64 33.17
CA GLY A 600 -22.95 14.68 34.03
C GLY A 600 -22.55 13.34 34.67
N GLN A 601 -23.28 12.25 34.44
CA GLN A 601 -22.87 10.91 34.85
C GLN A 601 -22.17 10.18 33.70
N GLN A 602 -21.40 9.14 34.02
CA GLN A 602 -20.82 8.22 33.04
C GLN A 602 -21.57 6.89 33.11
N ALA A 603 -21.75 6.22 31.97
CA ALA A 603 -22.27 4.86 31.96
C ALA A 603 -21.33 3.91 32.75
N PRO A 604 -21.85 2.85 33.37
CA PRO A 604 -21.01 1.85 34.03
C PRO A 604 -20.06 1.18 33.03
N ILE A 605 -18.83 0.91 33.47
CA ILE A 605 -17.83 0.19 32.67
C ILE A 605 -18.14 -1.30 32.71
N ILE A 606 -18.32 -1.89 31.53
CA ILE A 606 -18.60 -3.32 31.33
C ILE A 606 -17.36 -3.95 30.71
N ARG A 607 -16.78 -4.96 31.37
CA ARG A 607 -15.68 -5.74 30.78
C ARG A 607 -16.23 -6.63 29.67
N GLN A 608 -15.66 -6.51 28.48
CA GLN A 608 -16.09 -7.23 27.30
C GLN A 608 -14.93 -8.04 26.72
N GLU A 609 -15.10 -9.36 26.67
CA GLU A 609 -14.17 -10.23 25.94
C GLU A 609 -14.50 -10.21 24.44
N PRO A 610 -13.49 -10.32 23.56
CA PRO A 610 -13.74 -10.33 22.12
C PRO A 610 -14.53 -11.57 21.73
N ILE A 611 -15.60 -11.40 20.96
CA ILE A 611 -16.35 -12.52 20.36
C ILE A 611 -15.55 -13.18 19.23
N TRP A 612 -14.57 -12.47 18.69
CA TRP A 612 -13.66 -12.96 17.67
C TRP A 612 -12.36 -12.16 17.68
N THR A 613 -11.24 -12.84 17.46
CA THR A 613 -9.93 -12.21 17.31
C THR A 613 -9.11 -12.92 16.25
N THR A 614 -8.40 -12.13 15.46
CA THR A 614 -7.32 -12.58 14.59
C THR A 614 -6.06 -11.80 14.92
N SER A 615 -4.92 -12.45 14.90
CA SER A 615 -3.62 -11.81 15.15
C SER A 615 -2.75 -11.90 13.90
N TYR A 616 -1.95 -10.87 13.68
CA TYR A 616 -1.02 -10.75 12.58
C TYR A 616 0.19 -9.93 13.02
N GLN A 617 1.26 -9.94 12.23
CA GLN A 617 2.49 -9.22 12.54
C GLN A 617 2.80 -8.24 11.42
N ASP A 618 2.23 -7.04 11.47
CA ASP A 618 2.63 -5.96 10.58
C ASP A 618 3.50 -4.94 11.30
N LYS A 619 4.47 -4.40 10.58
CA LYS A 619 5.30 -3.31 11.07
C LYS A 619 4.52 -2.00 11.03
N TYR A 620 4.65 -1.24 12.13
CA TYR A 620 4.31 0.16 12.35
C TYR A 620 3.56 0.85 11.21
N ASN A 621 2.24 1.02 11.39
CA ASN A 621 1.43 2.13 10.88
C ASN A 621 -0.03 1.96 11.35
N TYR A 622 -0.73 3.09 11.53
CA TYR A 622 -2.18 3.14 11.75
C TYR A 622 -2.88 2.46 10.60
N PRO A 623 -3.81 1.53 10.85
CA PRO A 623 -4.45 0.84 9.75
C PRO A 623 -5.69 1.62 9.27
N PRO A 624 -5.62 2.36 8.15
CA PRO A 624 -6.82 3.00 7.64
C PRO A 624 -7.80 1.91 7.22
N VAL A 625 -9.03 2.07 7.71
CA VAL A 625 -10.13 1.15 7.45
C VAL A 625 -11.07 1.84 6.47
N GLY A 626 -11.60 1.06 5.52
CA GLY A 626 -12.62 1.51 4.59
C GLY A 626 -13.92 1.89 5.29
N PRO A 627 -14.80 2.62 4.60
CA PRO A 627 -16.07 3.03 5.16
C PRO A 627 -16.93 1.80 5.48
N VAL A 628 -17.66 1.85 6.59
CA VAL A 628 -18.70 0.86 6.87
C VAL A 628 -20.01 1.35 6.26
N CYS A 629 -20.50 0.61 5.26
CA CYS A 629 -21.85 0.80 4.73
C CYS A 629 -22.87 0.05 5.59
N TRP A 630 -23.63 0.76 6.43
CA TRP A 630 -24.78 0.21 7.14
C TRP A 630 -26.01 0.17 6.24
N ASP A 631 -26.75 -0.93 6.31
CA ASP A 631 -28.13 -0.96 5.85
C ASP A 631 -29.08 -0.68 7.03
N ALA A 632 -29.93 0.33 6.85
CA ALA A 632 -30.90 0.75 7.84
C ALA A 632 -31.94 -0.35 8.15
N ALA A 633 -32.27 -1.19 7.16
CA ALA A 633 -33.28 -2.24 7.31
C ALA A 633 -32.77 -3.42 8.13
N SER A 634 -31.52 -3.85 7.89
CA SER A 634 -30.87 -4.93 8.61
C SER A 634 -30.16 -4.49 9.90
N GLY A 635 -29.84 -3.19 10.03
CA GLY A 635 -29.05 -2.64 11.13
C GLY A 635 -27.60 -3.13 11.14
N ARG A 636 -27.07 -3.53 9.97
CA ARG A 636 -25.79 -4.22 9.83
C ARG A 636 -24.97 -3.67 8.66
N HIS A 637 -23.66 -3.84 8.76
CA HIS A 637 -22.73 -3.65 7.66
C HIS A 637 -22.95 -4.72 6.58
N GLU A 638 -23.22 -4.28 5.36
CA GLU A 638 -23.47 -5.20 4.23
C GLU A 638 -22.26 -5.35 3.29
N CYS A 639 -21.32 -4.41 3.36
CA CYS A 639 -20.20 -4.35 2.41
C CYS A 639 -18.95 -5.01 2.98
N ARG A 640 -17.90 -5.10 2.18
CA ARG A 640 -16.61 -5.58 2.68
C ARG A 640 -15.88 -4.45 3.36
N LEU A 641 -15.27 -4.77 4.48
CA LEU A 641 -14.38 -3.85 5.16
C LEU A 641 -12.97 -4.03 4.64
N ALA A 642 -12.45 -3.05 3.94
CA ALA A 642 -11.04 -2.99 3.56
C ALA A 642 -10.21 -2.44 4.71
N MET A 643 -9.03 -2.99 4.96
CA MET A 643 -8.14 -2.55 6.02
C MET A 643 -6.72 -2.64 5.53
N LEU A 644 -6.00 -1.53 5.55
CA LEU A 644 -4.57 -1.55 5.24
C LEU A 644 -3.78 -1.57 6.54
N THR A 645 -2.80 -2.43 6.68
CA THR A 645 -1.91 -2.56 7.86
C THR A 645 -0.47 -2.68 7.36
N GLY A 646 0.33 -1.62 7.53
CA GLY A 646 1.66 -1.57 6.94
C GLY A 646 1.61 -1.68 5.41
N THR A 647 2.17 -2.76 4.86
CA THR A 647 2.15 -3.10 3.43
C THR A 647 1.12 -4.18 3.08
N THR A 648 0.24 -4.50 4.02
CA THR A 648 -0.68 -5.62 3.92
C THR A 648 -2.11 -5.10 3.88
N LEU A 649 -2.83 -5.40 2.82
CA LEU A 649 -4.23 -5.04 2.65
C LEU A 649 -5.11 -6.26 2.96
N ARG A 650 -6.07 -6.09 3.85
CA ARG A 650 -6.95 -7.13 4.34
C ARG A 650 -8.41 -6.78 4.08
N PHE A 651 -9.20 -7.79 3.74
CA PHE A 651 -10.64 -7.65 3.52
C PHE A 651 -11.38 -8.49 4.51
N PHE A 652 -12.32 -7.90 5.22
CA PHE A 652 -13.28 -8.63 6.03
C PHE A 652 -14.60 -8.64 5.27
N THR A 653 -15.10 -9.84 4.99
CA THR A 653 -16.47 -10.00 4.51
C THR A 653 -17.34 -10.24 5.74
N PRO A 654 -18.24 -9.31 6.13
CA PRO A 654 -19.16 -9.56 7.21
C PRO A 654 -20.10 -10.69 6.78
N ALA A 655 -20.16 -11.78 7.54
CA ALA A 655 -21.20 -12.77 7.34
C ALA A 655 -22.42 -12.44 8.20
N PRO A 656 -23.62 -12.85 7.75
CA PRO A 656 -24.85 -12.69 8.53
C PRO A 656 -24.87 -13.51 9.83
N GLU A 657 -23.98 -14.49 9.97
CA GLU A 657 -23.91 -15.42 11.09
C GLU A 657 -23.09 -14.91 12.31
N PRO A 658 -23.34 -15.50 13.50
CA PRO A 658 -22.66 -15.09 14.74
C PRO A 658 -21.17 -15.38 14.79
N SER A 659 -20.67 -16.36 14.04
CA SER A 659 -19.27 -16.78 14.13
C SER A 659 -18.40 -16.16 13.04
N MET A 660 -17.65 -15.11 13.37
CA MET A 660 -16.58 -14.64 12.50
C MET A 660 -15.53 -15.74 12.29
N SER A 661 -15.20 -16.05 11.03
CA SER A 661 -14.16 -17.01 10.67
C SER A 661 -12.93 -16.30 10.10
N SER A 662 -11.73 -16.78 10.42
CA SER A 662 -10.49 -16.29 9.82
C SER A 662 -10.44 -16.46 8.30
N SER A 663 -11.20 -17.41 7.74
CA SER A 663 -11.37 -17.56 6.28
C SER A 663 -12.02 -16.36 5.60
N TRP A 664 -12.60 -15.43 6.37
CA TRP A 664 -13.21 -14.21 5.85
C TRP A 664 -12.21 -13.09 5.64
N ILE A 665 -10.98 -13.27 6.12
CA ILE A 665 -9.88 -12.35 5.91
C ILE A 665 -9.11 -12.77 4.68
N ARG A 666 -9.25 -12.01 3.60
CA ARG A 666 -8.33 -12.14 2.47
C ARG A 666 -7.21 -11.14 2.64
N THR A 667 -5.98 -11.62 2.58
CA THR A 667 -4.76 -10.81 2.76
C THR A 667 -4.04 -10.67 1.44
N TYR A 668 -3.66 -9.45 1.10
CA TYR A 668 -2.93 -9.08 -0.10
C TYR A 668 -1.77 -8.16 0.31
N SER A 669 -0.64 -8.22 -0.38
CA SER A 669 0.51 -7.37 -0.08
C SER A 669 0.75 -6.39 -1.24
N PRO A 670 0.05 -5.24 -1.28
CA PRO A 670 0.37 -4.20 -2.26
C PRO A 670 1.81 -3.71 -2.06
N ALA A 671 2.41 -3.18 -3.13
CA ALA A 671 3.70 -2.48 -3.06
C ALA A 671 3.63 -1.31 -2.05
N ALA A 672 4.79 -0.84 -1.58
CA ALA A 672 4.92 0.19 -0.55
C ALA A 672 4.08 1.47 -0.85
N MET A 673 3.49 2.04 0.20
CA MET A 673 2.52 3.15 0.13
C MET A 673 3.06 4.37 0.89
N GLU A 674 2.89 5.59 0.34
CA GLU A 674 3.45 6.82 0.92
C GLU A 674 2.42 7.83 1.43
N ALA A 675 1.18 7.83 0.89
CA ALA A 675 0.11 8.73 1.34
C ALA A 675 -1.05 7.98 2.02
N ARG A 676 -1.92 8.74 2.69
CA ARG A 676 -3.18 8.21 3.24
C ARG A 676 -4.02 7.61 2.10
N PRO A 677 -4.33 6.32 2.13
CA PRO A 677 -5.11 5.69 1.08
C PRO A 677 -6.58 6.13 1.16
N ALA A 678 -7.23 6.23 0.02
CA ALA A 678 -8.68 6.28 -0.06
C ALA A 678 -9.20 4.85 -0.20
N LEU A 679 -9.90 4.36 0.82
CA LEU A 679 -10.53 3.05 0.81
C LEU A 679 -12.02 3.20 0.49
N SER A 680 -12.54 2.30 -0.34
CA SER A 680 -13.97 2.08 -0.58
C SER A 680 -14.29 0.60 -0.47
N ASP A 681 -15.54 0.23 -0.73
CA ASP A 681 -16.01 -1.15 -0.59
C ASP A 681 -15.31 -2.12 -1.55
N ARG A 682 -14.88 -1.64 -2.74
CA ARG A 682 -14.24 -2.48 -3.75
C ARG A 682 -12.87 -2.01 -4.20
N ARG A 683 -12.46 -0.80 -3.83
CA ARG A 683 -11.22 -0.20 -4.33
C ARG A 683 -10.42 0.42 -3.20
N VAL A 684 -9.10 0.26 -3.31
CA VAL A 684 -8.16 1.05 -2.52
C VAL A 684 -7.34 1.85 -3.49
N LEU A 685 -7.31 3.16 -3.29
CA LEU A 685 -6.45 4.07 -4.01
C LEU A 685 -5.39 4.61 -3.08
N TRP A 686 -4.15 4.68 -3.57
CA TRP A 686 -3.04 5.25 -2.81
C TRP A 686 -2.03 5.86 -3.75
N SER A 687 -1.20 6.75 -3.23
CA SER A 687 -0.03 7.23 -3.95
C SER A 687 1.27 6.65 -3.40
N ALA A 688 2.21 6.44 -4.31
CA ALA A 688 3.61 6.21 -4.01
C ALA A 688 4.43 7.11 -4.93
N GLY A 689 5.13 8.08 -4.35
CA GLY A 689 5.72 9.21 -5.06
C GLY A 689 4.66 10.03 -5.80
N HIS A 690 4.91 10.28 -7.09
CA HIS A 690 3.99 10.98 -7.99
C HIS A 690 3.02 10.05 -8.73
N ARG A 691 3.00 8.75 -8.41
CA ARG A 691 2.14 7.76 -9.04
C ARG A 691 0.96 7.46 -8.13
N LEU A 692 -0.22 7.39 -8.74
CA LEU A 692 -1.42 6.88 -8.11
C LEU A 692 -1.60 5.43 -8.52
N PHE A 693 -2.03 4.59 -7.59
CA PHE A 693 -2.34 3.19 -7.80
C PHE A 693 -3.77 2.94 -7.36
N VAL A 694 -4.42 2.00 -8.03
CA VAL A 694 -5.71 1.47 -7.64
C VAL A 694 -5.59 -0.05 -7.50
N CYS A 695 -6.14 -0.57 -6.41
CA CYS A 695 -6.31 -1.99 -6.20
C CYS A 695 -7.81 -2.26 -6.21
N THR A 696 -8.28 -3.05 -7.18
CA THR A 696 -9.67 -3.48 -7.31
C THR A 696 -9.80 -4.93 -6.84
N PHE A 697 -10.75 -5.17 -5.95
CA PHE A 697 -10.94 -6.49 -5.35
C PHE A 697 -11.90 -7.38 -6.14
N PRO A 698 -11.70 -8.71 -6.06
CA PRO A 698 -12.58 -9.68 -6.69
C PRO A 698 -14.01 -9.61 -6.14
N MET A 699 -14.94 -10.30 -6.78
CA MET A 699 -16.35 -10.41 -6.44
C MET A 699 -16.60 -10.96 -5.02
N PRO A 700 -17.60 -10.43 -4.28
CA PRO A 700 -18.21 -11.13 -3.15
C PRO A 700 -19.05 -12.32 -3.62
N PRO A 701 -18.99 -13.48 -2.93
CA PRO A 701 -19.89 -14.59 -3.25
C PRO A 701 -21.35 -14.12 -3.27
N GLY A 702 -22.12 -14.47 -4.30
CA GLY A 702 -23.50 -13.98 -4.51
C GLY A 702 -23.62 -12.70 -5.33
N GLY A 703 -22.51 -12.07 -5.73
CA GLY A 703 -22.48 -10.88 -6.58
C GLY A 703 -22.51 -11.17 -8.08
N GLU A 704 -22.74 -12.42 -8.52
CA GLU A 704 -22.52 -12.85 -9.91
C GLU A 704 -23.40 -12.07 -10.88
N ARG A 705 -24.65 -11.81 -10.47
CA ARG A 705 -25.60 -11.03 -11.27
C ARG A 705 -25.16 -9.57 -11.41
N GLY A 706 -24.71 -8.94 -10.33
CA GLY A 706 -24.24 -7.57 -10.37
C GLY A 706 -23.05 -7.40 -11.29
N TRP A 707 -22.11 -8.35 -11.26
CA TRP A 707 -20.95 -8.34 -12.16
C TRP A 707 -21.32 -8.57 -13.62
N LEU A 708 -22.25 -9.49 -13.87
CA LEU A 708 -22.84 -9.67 -15.20
C LEU A 708 -23.45 -8.35 -15.69
N ARG A 709 -24.16 -7.61 -14.83
CA ARG A 709 -24.71 -6.28 -15.20
C ARG A 709 -23.63 -5.28 -15.57
N LEU A 710 -22.52 -5.29 -14.85
CA LEU A 710 -21.39 -4.40 -15.09
C LEU A 710 -20.57 -4.79 -16.34
N GLY A 711 -20.83 -5.96 -16.93
CA GLY A 711 -20.18 -6.41 -18.17
C GLY A 711 -18.76 -6.94 -17.99
N ALA A 712 -18.35 -7.28 -16.76
CA ALA A 712 -17.06 -7.93 -16.53
C ALA A 712 -17.16 -9.44 -16.79
N ALA A 713 -16.07 -10.03 -17.31
CA ALA A 713 -16.04 -11.48 -17.48
C ALA A 713 -15.85 -12.17 -16.12
N GLN A 714 -16.47 -13.33 -15.93
CA GLN A 714 -16.48 -14.05 -14.65
C GLN A 714 -15.09 -14.40 -14.12
N THR A 715 -14.12 -14.62 -15.03
CA THR A 715 -12.70 -14.86 -14.68
C THR A 715 -12.01 -13.63 -14.10
N GLU A 716 -12.45 -12.42 -14.47
CA GLU A 716 -11.91 -11.16 -13.93
C GLU A 716 -12.32 -10.93 -12.47
N ALA A 717 -13.34 -11.65 -12.03
CA ALA A 717 -13.98 -11.45 -10.77
C ALA A 717 -13.33 -12.22 -9.61
N GLU A 718 -12.30 -13.04 -9.84
CA GLU A 718 -11.69 -13.86 -8.78
C GLU A 718 -10.34 -13.35 -8.30
N GLU A 719 -9.67 -12.51 -9.09
CA GLU A 719 -8.33 -12.01 -8.80
C GLU A 719 -8.34 -10.55 -8.32
N VAL A 720 -7.40 -10.24 -7.42
CA VAL A 720 -7.09 -8.85 -7.06
C VAL A 720 -6.30 -8.21 -8.19
N ARG A 721 -6.76 -7.04 -8.61
CA ARG A 721 -6.11 -6.28 -9.69
C ARG A 721 -5.47 -5.05 -9.12
N VAL A 722 -4.16 -4.93 -9.28
CA VAL A 722 -3.44 -3.69 -9.01
C VAL A 722 -3.13 -3.04 -10.36
N ALA A 723 -3.57 -1.81 -10.55
CA ALA A 723 -3.30 -1.02 -11.74
C ALA A 723 -2.64 0.30 -11.34
N SER A 724 -1.65 0.74 -12.12
CA SER A 724 -1.16 2.11 -12.04
C SER A 724 -2.15 3.05 -12.71
N VAL A 725 -2.38 4.20 -12.10
CA VAL A 725 -3.21 5.28 -12.62
C VAL A 725 -2.29 6.36 -13.16
N ALA A 726 -2.23 6.47 -14.48
CA ALA A 726 -1.48 7.50 -15.17
C ALA A 726 -2.26 8.81 -15.10
N LEU A 727 -1.75 9.75 -14.30
CA LEU A 727 -2.25 11.10 -14.19
C LEU A 727 -1.47 12.02 -15.15
N PRO A 728 -2.14 12.87 -15.93
CA PRO A 728 -1.48 13.95 -16.68
C PRO A 728 -0.64 14.81 -15.73
N ARG A 729 0.56 15.23 -16.16
CA ARG A 729 1.45 16.07 -15.32
C ARG A 729 0.77 17.33 -14.80
N ALA A 730 -0.12 17.92 -15.60
CA ALA A 730 -0.88 19.11 -15.20
C ALA A 730 -1.83 18.88 -14.02
N ALA A 731 -2.17 17.62 -13.70
CA ALA A 731 -3.08 17.27 -12.62
C ALA A 731 -2.39 17.13 -11.26
N VAL A 732 -1.08 16.81 -11.25
CA VAL A 732 -0.28 16.54 -10.06
C VAL A 732 1.08 17.21 -10.20
N ASP A 733 1.09 18.54 -10.09
CA ASP A 733 2.33 19.33 -10.02
C ASP A 733 2.82 19.41 -8.56
N GLY A 734 3.06 18.25 -7.95
CA GLY A 734 3.38 18.20 -6.53
C GLY A 734 3.32 16.82 -5.88
N LYS A 735 3.35 16.83 -4.55
CA LYS A 735 3.13 15.66 -3.69
C LYS A 735 1.63 15.54 -3.39
N ILE A 736 1.08 14.35 -3.52
CA ILE A 736 -0.28 14.05 -3.05
C ILE A 736 -0.22 13.93 -1.53
N VAL A 737 -0.96 14.79 -0.83
CA VAL A 737 -1.02 14.87 0.64
C VAL A 737 -2.19 14.04 1.18
N ASP A 738 -3.35 14.13 0.54
CA ASP A 738 -4.56 13.41 0.93
C ASP A 738 -5.35 12.94 -0.30
N LEU A 739 -6.12 11.88 -0.10
CA LEU A 739 -6.93 11.21 -1.13
C LEU A 739 -8.34 10.99 -0.59
N SER A 740 -9.35 11.23 -1.42
CA SER A 740 -10.73 10.86 -1.11
C SER A 740 -11.45 10.36 -2.35
N TRP A 741 -12.16 9.25 -2.22
CA TRP A 741 -12.80 8.54 -3.32
C TRP A 741 -14.29 8.37 -3.03
N ASP A 742 -15.13 8.85 -3.94
CA ASP A 742 -16.55 8.49 -3.99
C ASP A 742 -16.76 7.52 -5.16
N GLU A 743 -16.80 6.23 -4.83
CA GLU A 743 -16.91 5.15 -5.79
C GLU A 743 -18.23 5.19 -6.57
N ALA A 744 -19.34 5.49 -5.89
CA ALA A 744 -20.66 5.54 -6.52
C ALA A 744 -20.78 6.70 -7.51
N ALA A 745 -20.11 7.83 -7.24
CA ALA A 745 -20.02 8.97 -8.13
C ALA A 745 -18.93 8.82 -9.22
N GLY A 746 -17.95 7.94 -9.01
CA GLY A 746 -16.78 7.80 -9.89
C GLY A 746 -15.84 8.99 -9.81
N ARG A 747 -15.75 9.63 -8.64
CA ARG A 747 -14.98 10.86 -8.43
C ARG A 747 -13.87 10.68 -7.43
N LEU A 748 -12.67 11.09 -7.84
CA LEU A 748 -11.47 11.08 -7.00
C LEU A 748 -11.05 12.52 -6.71
N CYS A 749 -10.82 12.81 -5.44
CA CYS A 749 -10.28 14.06 -4.95
C CYS A 749 -8.85 13.85 -4.47
N LEU A 750 -7.95 14.68 -4.99
CA LEU A 750 -6.54 14.72 -4.62
C LEU A 750 -6.28 16.09 -3.96
N LEU A 751 -5.73 16.09 -2.75
CA LEU A 751 -5.09 17.28 -2.19
C LEU A 751 -3.61 17.24 -2.57
N VAL A 752 -3.16 18.19 -3.38
CA VAL A 752 -1.80 18.23 -3.94
C VAL A 752 -1.07 19.45 -3.40
N GLU A 753 0.06 19.21 -2.75
CA GLU A 753 1.02 20.23 -2.32
C GLU A 753 2.09 20.39 -3.39
N SER A 754 2.15 21.58 -4.00
CA SER A 754 3.17 21.89 -5.00
C SER A 754 4.55 22.04 -4.38
N VAL A 755 5.59 22.07 -5.22
CA VAL A 755 6.97 22.35 -4.80
C VAL A 755 7.09 23.73 -4.12
N LEU A 756 6.21 24.68 -4.48
CA LEU A 756 6.14 26.01 -3.88
C LEU A 756 5.27 26.04 -2.60
N ARG A 757 4.88 24.86 -2.07
CA ARG A 757 3.96 24.69 -0.93
C ARG A 757 2.59 25.35 -1.15
N SER A 758 2.20 25.55 -2.40
CA SER A 758 0.83 25.94 -2.72
C SER A 758 -0.05 24.69 -2.77
N LEU A 759 -1.20 24.75 -2.12
CA LEU A 759 -2.16 23.65 -2.13
C LEU A 759 -3.13 23.81 -3.29
N SER A 760 -3.45 22.69 -3.91
CA SER A 760 -4.48 22.59 -4.93
C SER A 760 -5.33 21.35 -4.69
N ILE A 761 -6.61 21.45 -5.04
CA ILE A 761 -7.54 20.32 -5.03
C ILE A 761 -7.76 19.91 -6.47
N THR A 762 -7.40 18.68 -6.82
CA THR A 762 -7.65 18.11 -8.14
C THR A 762 -8.78 17.09 -8.05
N ILE A 763 -9.85 17.33 -8.82
CA ILE A 763 -10.99 16.42 -8.96
C ILE A 763 -10.90 15.71 -10.29
N ILE A 764 -10.95 14.39 -10.26
CA ILE A 764 -10.98 13.52 -11.43
C ILE A 764 -12.37 12.91 -11.51
N ASP A 765 -13.12 13.23 -12.56
CA ASP A 765 -14.48 12.77 -12.80
C ASP A 765 -14.50 11.68 -13.88
N THR A 766 -14.46 10.41 -13.46
CA THR A 766 -14.38 9.28 -14.38
C THR A 766 -15.72 8.93 -15.03
N ALA A 767 -16.83 9.50 -14.55
CA ALA A 767 -18.15 9.29 -15.13
C ALA A 767 -18.38 10.09 -16.44
N VAL A 768 -17.53 11.08 -16.72
CA VAL A 768 -17.60 11.93 -17.93
C VAL A 768 -16.98 11.25 -19.15
N ILE A 769 -16.17 10.21 -18.92
CA ILE A 769 -15.52 9.39 -19.96
C ILE A 769 -16.53 8.38 -20.51
#